data_AF-A0A7U4J6V3-F1
#
_entry.id   AF-A0A7U4J6V3-F1
#
_cell.length_a   1.000
_cell.length_b   1.000
_cell.length_c   1.000
_cell.angle_alpha   90.00
_cell.angle_beta   90.00
_cell.angle_gamma   90.00
#
_symmetry.space_group_name_H-M   'P 1'
#
loop_
_entity.id
_entity.type
_entity.pdbx_description
1 polymer ?
#
loop_
_entity_poly.entity_id
_entity_poly.type
_entity_poly.pdbx_seq_one_letter_code
_entity_poly.pdbx_strand_id
1 'polypeptide(L)'
;MTLDIRGSIKNTRLSKNRYVVFEELISNAIDSFLIRKKAEGAVAPLSILIDVDFTAADLLGEREAMAVACADNGCGLGDEQLKAFLTKDTSYKDDLGIVGIGKCKGAGRIQFFHHFAEMAIDTRYRDGDDVCRRTMHFAEPRKQIEFDDFTTVAAPGADLGTTIRLEQLKELVRERVFQNERLSEIFAAPTLRRVTLVAFLQRLVGLADELGDFEMRFRTHHWTQGEKIEWLRRADLPAITREVPVQVEEHDPRSGEALGSHQLFTLSHYQLDAADYDLPRNAIAFCAKSSPVKDITAYYLRTKTEQRSPVGGFHHIVLIEGEYLDGHVNEQRDDFDDIPEEVGTGGLFGGEKLSYAAIHEAIDPVIEEMVAPADWKKEEVLKDILEQFGVGVGMLADTETRIRHGDSAQQVVERVLRKYQERVINATAEIFDLKEDIINTQPDTDEFRTKINELSWKYTASLKDFDMANLSQLIVRRAAIVEILDLACRKQLAMQASTATGKRRDERIIHSIFFPMRKDSTEFADHDIWLLSEEYQYFDHIASDKPLAQIPWSETEKIFDSDIDAEFRKLLQKRADDNAGKRPDIALFNKEGSAIIVEFKAPDVSLDDHIGDLFEYAHLLAAKSHGKLRKFYCYLIGDTVNPLRLNNWIPFPDGKGYFQASTMLDPVTRAPLGEIYSEMLYYDDVVARAKKRIAVYQQKLKIDLRSGR
;
A
#
# COMPACT_ATOMS: atom_id res chain seq x y z
N MET A 1 -13.01 -20.01 -48.37
CA MET A 1 -12.50 -19.64 -47.03
C MET A 1 -13.39 -18.51 -46.52
N THR A 2 -13.71 -18.51 -45.23
CA THR A 2 -14.79 -17.68 -44.69
C THR A 2 -14.43 -17.17 -43.31
N LEU A 3 -14.61 -15.87 -43.07
CA LEU A 3 -14.55 -15.27 -41.74
C LEU A 3 -15.97 -15.25 -41.15
N ASP A 4 -16.26 -16.12 -40.19
CA ASP A 4 -17.51 -16.06 -39.42
C ASP A 4 -17.42 -14.94 -38.37
N ILE A 5 -17.97 -13.77 -38.71
CA ILE A 5 -17.94 -12.58 -37.85
C ILE A 5 -18.77 -12.83 -36.60
N ARG A 6 -19.94 -13.45 -36.73
CA ARG A 6 -20.83 -13.68 -35.58
C ARG A 6 -20.22 -14.64 -34.57
N GLY A 7 -19.61 -15.74 -35.04
CA GLY A 7 -18.86 -16.67 -34.20
C GLY A 7 -17.64 -16.02 -33.58
N SER A 8 -16.91 -15.22 -34.36
CA SER A 8 -15.70 -14.53 -33.89
C SER A 8 -15.99 -13.51 -32.79
N ILE A 9 -17.04 -12.70 -32.93
CA ILE A 9 -17.51 -11.74 -31.92
C ILE A 9 -17.89 -12.42 -30.60
N LYS A 10 -18.45 -13.64 -30.64
CA LYS A 10 -18.79 -14.40 -29.43
C LYS A 10 -17.55 -14.89 -28.67
N ASN A 11 -16.51 -15.26 -29.39
CA ASN A 11 -15.33 -15.91 -28.83
C ASN A 11 -14.20 -14.93 -28.49
N THR A 12 -14.22 -13.72 -29.05
CA THR A 12 -13.23 -12.68 -28.78
C THR A 12 -13.89 -11.56 -27.98
N ARG A 13 -13.39 -11.27 -26.77
CA ARG A 13 -13.95 -10.22 -25.91
C ARG A 13 -13.71 -8.83 -26.50
N LEU A 14 -14.63 -7.90 -26.22
CA LEU A 14 -14.47 -6.47 -26.50
C LEU A 14 -13.32 -5.93 -25.63
N SER A 15 -12.35 -5.26 -26.25
CA SER A 15 -11.21 -4.67 -25.52
C SER A 15 -11.66 -3.51 -24.63
N LYS A 16 -10.97 -3.31 -23.50
CA LYS A 16 -11.14 -2.12 -22.64
C LYS A 16 -10.41 -0.89 -23.18
N ASN A 17 -9.46 -1.07 -24.11
CA ASN A 17 -8.72 0.05 -24.70
C ASN A 17 -9.60 0.82 -25.70
N ARG A 18 -9.79 2.13 -25.43
CA ARG A 18 -10.59 3.06 -26.26
C ARG A 18 -10.04 3.23 -27.69
N TYR A 19 -8.75 2.99 -27.90
CA TYR A 19 -8.06 3.22 -29.18
C TYR A 19 -7.68 1.94 -29.93
N VAL A 20 -8.15 0.78 -29.46
CA VAL A 20 -7.78 -0.54 -30.03
C VAL A 20 -7.98 -0.62 -31.54
N VAL A 21 -9.05 0.00 -32.08
CA VAL A 21 -9.31 0.00 -33.53
C VAL A 21 -8.21 0.76 -34.29
N PHE A 22 -7.78 1.92 -33.79
CA PHE A 22 -6.72 2.71 -34.41
C PHE A 22 -5.37 1.99 -34.32
N GLU A 23 -5.08 1.38 -33.17
CA GLU A 23 -3.88 0.57 -32.98
C GLU A 23 -3.84 -0.61 -33.95
N GLU A 24 -4.96 -1.32 -34.14
CA GLU A 24 -5.02 -2.44 -35.10
C GLU A 24 -4.89 -1.97 -36.56
N LEU A 25 -5.51 -0.84 -36.94
CA LEU A 25 -5.37 -0.28 -38.29
C LEU A 25 -3.91 0.10 -38.59
N ILE A 26 -3.28 0.85 -37.68
CA ILE A 26 -1.89 1.32 -37.83
C ILE A 26 -0.91 0.14 -37.80
N SER A 27 -1.12 -0.82 -36.90
CA SER A 27 -0.28 -2.02 -36.81
C SER A 27 -0.32 -2.83 -38.11
N ASN A 28 -1.50 -3.04 -38.69
CA ASN A 28 -1.64 -3.75 -39.96
C ASN A 28 -1.04 -2.97 -41.14
N ALA A 29 -1.12 -1.64 -41.14
CA ALA A 29 -0.48 -0.79 -42.14
C ALA A 29 1.06 -0.90 -42.08
N ILE A 30 1.65 -0.86 -40.88
CA ILE A 30 3.10 -1.06 -40.67
C ILE A 30 3.51 -2.45 -41.15
N ASP A 31 2.78 -3.51 -40.77
CA ASP A 31 3.09 -4.87 -41.21
C ASP A 31 3.04 -5.00 -42.74
N SER A 32 1.99 -4.46 -43.37
CA SER A 32 1.84 -4.49 -44.83
C SER A 32 2.98 -3.76 -45.54
N PHE A 33 3.47 -2.66 -44.96
CA PHE A 33 4.64 -1.95 -45.45
C PHE A 33 5.92 -2.76 -45.32
N LEU A 34 6.17 -3.41 -44.18
CA LEU A 34 7.35 -4.24 -43.98
C LEU A 34 7.38 -5.44 -44.93
N ILE A 35 6.21 -6.06 -45.21
CA ILE A 35 6.06 -7.11 -46.23
C ILE A 35 6.46 -6.57 -47.60
N ARG A 36 5.93 -5.40 -47.99
CA ARG A 36 6.26 -4.75 -49.27
C ARG A 36 7.74 -4.45 -49.38
N LYS A 37 8.33 -3.86 -48.34
CA LYS A 37 9.75 -3.49 -48.31
C LYS A 37 10.65 -4.72 -48.44
N LYS A 38 10.31 -5.84 -47.80
CA LYS A 38 11.06 -7.10 -47.96
C LYS A 38 10.97 -7.66 -49.38
N ALA A 39 9.82 -7.54 -50.03
CA ALA A 39 9.61 -8.05 -51.39
C ALA A 39 10.26 -7.16 -52.48
N GLU A 40 10.14 -5.83 -52.36
CA GLU A 40 10.58 -4.87 -53.40
C GLU A 40 11.97 -4.26 -53.10
N GLY A 41 12.48 -4.38 -51.88
CA GLY A 41 13.76 -3.82 -51.42
C GLY A 41 13.74 -2.30 -51.21
N ALA A 42 13.56 -1.54 -52.30
CA ALA A 42 13.49 -0.08 -52.29
C ALA A 42 12.04 0.39 -52.54
N VAL A 43 11.40 0.90 -51.49
CA VAL A 43 10.04 1.44 -51.53
C VAL A 43 10.03 2.89 -51.05
N ALA A 44 8.99 3.65 -51.42
CA ALA A 44 8.77 4.97 -50.86
C ALA A 44 8.63 4.91 -49.32
N PRO A 45 8.97 5.98 -48.58
CA PRO A 45 8.76 6.07 -47.13
C PRO A 45 7.36 5.61 -46.70
N LEU A 46 7.24 4.98 -45.53
CA LEU A 46 5.95 4.56 -44.98
C LEU A 46 5.03 5.79 -44.87
N SER A 47 3.82 5.66 -45.42
CA SER A 47 2.79 6.69 -45.37
C SER A 47 1.49 6.09 -44.87
N ILE A 48 1.01 6.58 -43.73
CA ILE A 48 -0.29 6.19 -43.16
C ILE A 48 -1.16 7.43 -43.03
N LEU A 49 -2.40 7.38 -43.51
CA LEU A 49 -3.42 8.40 -43.31
C LEU A 49 -4.56 7.82 -42.49
N ILE A 50 -4.75 8.35 -41.28
CA ILE A 50 -5.94 8.13 -40.48
C ILE A 50 -6.87 9.31 -40.68
N ASP A 51 -8.08 9.05 -41.15
CA ASP A 51 -9.14 10.03 -41.35
C ASP A 51 -10.31 9.72 -40.41
N VAL A 52 -10.81 10.72 -39.71
CA VAL A 52 -11.97 10.58 -38.82
C VAL A 52 -12.98 11.67 -39.12
N ASP A 53 -14.15 11.26 -39.58
CA ASP A 53 -15.27 12.15 -39.88
C ASP A 53 -16.29 12.09 -38.75
N PHE A 54 -16.58 13.24 -38.16
CA PHE A 54 -17.66 13.42 -37.20
C PHE A 54 -18.85 14.10 -37.89
N THR A 55 -20.03 13.53 -37.70
CA THR A 55 -21.31 14.09 -38.20
C THR A 55 -22.34 14.14 -37.08
N ALA A 56 -23.33 15.04 -37.20
CA ALA A 56 -24.43 15.10 -36.25
C ALA A 56 -25.31 13.84 -36.39
N ALA A 57 -25.44 13.07 -35.31
CA ALA A 57 -26.31 11.88 -35.26
C ALA A 57 -27.78 12.23 -34.97
N ASP A 58 -28.04 13.45 -34.49
CA ASP A 58 -29.38 13.99 -34.26
C ASP A 58 -29.51 15.43 -34.78
N LEU A 59 -30.74 15.93 -34.81
CA LEU A 59 -31.05 17.27 -35.31
C LEU A 59 -30.51 18.41 -34.42
N LEU A 60 -30.22 18.12 -33.15
CA LEU A 60 -29.74 19.09 -32.17
C LEU A 60 -28.20 19.17 -32.15
N GLY A 61 -27.51 18.22 -32.78
CA GLY A 61 -26.06 18.09 -32.74
C GLY A 61 -25.53 17.66 -31.37
N GLU A 62 -26.37 17.05 -30.53
CA GLU A 62 -25.96 16.62 -29.18
C GLU A 62 -25.23 15.28 -29.22
N ARG A 63 -25.56 14.41 -30.19
CA ARG A 63 -24.84 13.17 -30.47
C ARG A 63 -23.98 13.27 -31.73
N GLU A 64 -22.79 12.70 -31.65
CA GLU A 64 -21.81 12.60 -32.73
C GLU A 64 -21.80 11.20 -33.33
N ALA A 65 -22.04 11.05 -34.63
CA ALA A 65 -21.68 9.86 -35.39
C ALA A 65 -20.21 9.97 -35.84
N MET A 66 -19.55 8.82 -36.02
CA MET A 66 -18.13 8.74 -36.36
C MET A 66 -17.90 7.69 -37.45
N ALA A 67 -17.13 8.07 -38.47
CA ALA A 67 -16.56 7.17 -39.46
C ALA A 67 -15.03 7.30 -39.42
N VAL A 68 -14.33 6.20 -39.64
CA VAL A 68 -12.86 6.14 -39.61
C VAL A 68 -12.36 5.53 -40.91
N ALA A 69 -11.33 6.09 -41.51
CA ALA A 69 -10.59 5.47 -42.61
C ALA A 69 -9.10 5.42 -42.30
N CYS A 70 -8.45 4.31 -42.65
CA CYS A 70 -7.00 4.17 -42.61
C CYS A 70 -6.52 3.79 -44.01
N ALA A 71 -5.65 4.62 -44.60
CA ALA A 71 -4.99 4.35 -45.87
C ALA A 71 -3.48 4.20 -45.66
N ASP A 72 -2.89 3.15 -46.23
CA ASP A 72 -1.46 2.86 -46.19
C ASP A 72 -0.88 2.66 -47.59
N ASN A 73 0.45 2.66 -47.69
CA ASN A 73 1.20 2.35 -48.91
C ASN A 73 1.89 0.97 -48.85
N GLY A 74 1.30 0.01 -48.15
CA GLY A 74 1.80 -1.35 -47.99
C GLY A 74 1.64 -2.24 -49.23
N CYS A 75 1.78 -3.55 -49.04
CA CYS A 75 1.74 -4.55 -50.12
C CYS A 75 0.34 -4.81 -50.69
N GLY A 76 -0.72 -4.35 -50.00
CA GLY A 76 -2.10 -4.66 -50.35
C GLY A 76 -2.54 -6.07 -49.92
N LEU A 77 -3.78 -6.44 -50.24
CA LEU A 77 -4.33 -7.78 -49.98
C LEU A 77 -4.28 -8.67 -51.22
N GLY A 78 -3.11 -9.28 -51.47
CA GLY A 78 -2.98 -10.41 -52.39
C GLY A 78 -3.66 -11.67 -51.86
N ASP A 79 -3.50 -12.80 -52.55
CA ASP A 79 -4.22 -14.03 -52.19
C ASP A 79 -3.80 -14.60 -50.82
N GLU A 80 -2.52 -14.51 -50.47
CA GLU A 80 -2.03 -14.92 -49.16
C GLU A 80 -2.53 -13.99 -48.04
N GLN A 81 -2.49 -12.68 -48.25
CA GLN A 81 -2.96 -11.70 -47.26
C GLN A 81 -4.48 -11.75 -47.11
N LEU A 82 -5.22 -11.97 -48.20
CA LEU A 82 -6.67 -12.16 -48.15
C LEU A 82 -7.02 -13.47 -47.43
N LYS A 83 -6.28 -14.55 -47.68
CA LYS A 83 -6.42 -15.79 -46.90
C LYS A 83 -6.20 -15.53 -45.42
N ALA A 84 -5.14 -14.82 -45.04
CA ALA A 84 -4.89 -14.43 -43.65
C ALA A 84 -6.03 -13.58 -43.06
N PHE A 85 -6.58 -12.64 -43.84
CA PHE A 85 -7.74 -11.84 -43.44
C PHE A 85 -9.00 -12.70 -43.22
N LEU A 86 -9.24 -13.72 -44.03
CA LEU A 86 -10.41 -14.60 -43.91
C LEU A 86 -10.25 -15.69 -42.84
N THR A 87 -9.03 -16.01 -42.42
CA THR A 87 -8.75 -17.05 -41.41
C THR A 87 -8.61 -16.43 -40.03
N LYS A 88 -9.56 -16.69 -39.12
CA LYS A 88 -9.40 -16.36 -37.70
C LYS A 88 -8.21 -17.16 -37.12
N ASP A 89 -7.40 -16.53 -36.28
CA ASP A 89 -6.24 -17.13 -35.61
C ASP A 89 -5.17 -17.67 -36.58
N THR A 90 -4.91 -16.91 -37.65
CA THR A 90 -3.91 -17.24 -38.67
C THR A 90 -2.47 -17.14 -38.14
N SER A 91 -1.63 -18.12 -38.48
CA SER A 91 -0.17 -18.09 -38.26
C SER A 91 0.59 -17.32 -39.34
N TYR A 92 -0.10 -16.74 -40.33
CA TYR A 92 0.52 -16.17 -41.53
C TYR A 92 1.71 -15.25 -41.20
N LYS A 93 1.52 -14.31 -40.25
CA LYS A 93 2.57 -13.36 -39.86
C LYS A 93 3.74 -14.04 -39.12
N ASP A 94 3.48 -15.12 -38.38
CA ASP A 94 4.48 -15.86 -37.63
C ASP A 94 5.48 -16.56 -38.56
N ASP A 95 5.02 -16.95 -39.74
CA ASP A 95 5.77 -17.72 -40.74
C ASP A 95 6.61 -16.83 -41.69
N LEU A 96 6.41 -15.50 -41.71
CA LEU A 96 7.07 -14.60 -42.68
C LEU A 96 8.54 -14.30 -42.38
N GLY A 97 8.99 -14.49 -41.14
CA GLY A 97 10.37 -14.21 -40.70
C GLY A 97 10.84 -12.79 -41.09
N ILE A 98 10.00 -11.78 -40.88
CA ILE A 98 10.32 -10.35 -41.14
C ILE A 98 10.52 -9.66 -39.80
N VAL A 99 11.63 -8.96 -39.64
CA VAL A 99 11.89 -8.14 -38.44
C VAL A 99 10.76 -7.10 -38.29
N GLY A 100 10.21 -6.99 -37.09
CA GLY A 100 9.15 -6.03 -36.77
C GLY A 100 7.72 -6.46 -37.06
N ILE A 101 7.51 -7.59 -37.74
CA ILE A 101 6.19 -8.22 -37.82
C ILE A 101 6.03 -9.10 -36.59
N GLY A 102 5.19 -8.64 -35.65
CA GLY A 102 4.94 -9.33 -34.41
C GLY A 102 4.16 -10.63 -34.63
N LYS A 103 4.52 -11.67 -33.88
CA LYS A 103 3.71 -12.90 -33.82
C LYS A 103 2.36 -12.57 -33.17
N CYS A 104 1.26 -12.65 -33.89
CA CYS A 104 -0.04 -12.20 -33.35
C CYS A 104 -1.03 -13.36 -33.31
N LYS A 105 -1.92 -13.38 -32.30
CA LYS A 105 -2.98 -14.40 -32.22
C LYS A 105 -4.00 -14.31 -33.36
N GLY A 106 -3.86 -13.38 -34.31
CA GLY A 106 -4.67 -13.35 -35.54
C GLY A 106 -6.15 -12.98 -35.33
N ALA A 107 -6.51 -12.33 -34.22
CA ALA A 107 -7.89 -11.98 -33.86
C ALA A 107 -8.18 -10.46 -33.77
N GLY A 108 -7.15 -9.59 -33.87
CA GLY A 108 -7.29 -8.14 -33.62
C GLY A 108 -8.35 -7.43 -34.48
N ARG A 109 -8.43 -7.76 -35.77
CA ARG A 109 -9.46 -7.22 -36.70
C ARG A 109 -10.90 -7.50 -36.28
N ILE A 110 -11.14 -8.45 -35.38
CA ILE A 110 -12.49 -8.69 -34.83
C ILE A 110 -12.97 -7.48 -34.01
N GLN A 111 -12.05 -6.68 -33.47
CA GLN A 111 -12.38 -5.42 -32.81
C GLN A 111 -13.07 -4.43 -33.78
N PHE A 112 -12.78 -4.45 -35.08
CA PHE A 112 -13.48 -3.62 -36.07
C PHE A 112 -14.98 -3.91 -36.06
N PHE A 113 -15.35 -5.19 -36.11
CA PHE A 113 -16.76 -5.62 -36.11
C PHE A 113 -17.41 -5.53 -34.73
N HIS A 114 -16.65 -5.47 -33.64
CA HIS A 114 -17.18 -5.10 -32.33
C HIS A 114 -17.61 -3.63 -32.28
N HIS A 115 -16.84 -2.74 -32.91
CA HIS A 115 -17.03 -1.28 -32.81
C HIS A 115 -17.95 -0.72 -33.89
N PHE A 116 -17.88 -1.22 -35.12
CA PHE A 116 -18.55 -0.66 -36.29
C PHE A 116 -19.48 -1.69 -36.95
N ALA A 117 -20.61 -1.22 -37.46
CA ALA A 117 -21.58 -2.07 -38.17
C ALA A 117 -21.23 -2.25 -39.65
N GLU A 118 -20.39 -1.37 -40.20
CA GLU A 118 -20.00 -1.39 -41.61
C GLU A 118 -18.48 -1.30 -41.77
N MET A 119 -17.96 -2.01 -42.77
CA MET A 119 -16.55 -1.99 -43.14
C MET A 119 -16.40 -2.12 -44.66
N ALA A 120 -15.62 -1.22 -45.24
CA ALA A 120 -15.20 -1.31 -46.63
C ALA A 120 -13.69 -1.47 -46.73
N ILE A 121 -13.24 -2.27 -47.70
CA ILE A 121 -11.82 -2.43 -48.04
C ILE A 121 -11.68 -2.06 -49.52
N ASP A 122 -10.72 -1.18 -49.81
CA ASP A 122 -10.22 -0.90 -51.16
C ASP A 122 -8.71 -1.07 -51.14
N THR A 123 -8.22 -2.09 -51.82
CA THR A 123 -6.81 -2.49 -51.76
C THR A 123 -6.25 -2.70 -53.15
N ARG A 124 -4.99 -2.30 -53.33
CA ARG A 124 -4.23 -2.44 -54.56
C ARG A 124 -2.98 -3.23 -54.22
N TYR A 125 -2.83 -4.38 -54.87
CA TYR A 125 -1.74 -5.31 -54.61
C TYR A 125 -1.09 -5.70 -55.93
N ARG A 126 0.16 -6.16 -55.84
CA ARG A 126 0.91 -6.67 -56.98
C ARG A 126 0.63 -8.16 -57.15
N ASP A 127 0.34 -8.56 -58.38
CA ASP A 127 0.17 -9.96 -58.79
C ASP A 127 1.11 -10.23 -59.98
N GLY A 128 2.28 -10.79 -59.69
CA GLY A 128 3.38 -10.85 -60.66
C GLY A 128 3.84 -9.46 -61.09
N ASP A 129 3.76 -9.16 -62.39
CA ASP A 129 4.10 -7.85 -62.96
C ASP A 129 2.90 -6.89 -63.02
N ASP A 130 1.69 -7.38 -62.79
CA ASP A 130 0.46 -6.61 -62.86
C ASP A 130 0.04 -6.05 -61.50
N VAL A 131 -0.77 -4.99 -61.53
CA VAL A 131 -1.40 -4.41 -60.35
C VAL A 131 -2.90 -4.66 -60.43
N CYS A 132 -3.44 -5.24 -59.36
CA CYS A 132 -4.85 -5.56 -59.22
C CYS A 132 -5.47 -4.70 -58.11
N ARG A 133 -6.67 -4.19 -58.36
CA ARG A 133 -7.51 -3.55 -57.34
C ARG A 133 -8.57 -4.53 -56.88
N ARG A 134 -8.71 -4.65 -55.58
CA ARG A 134 -9.71 -5.50 -54.94
C ARG A 134 -10.54 -4.69 -53.98
N THR A 135 -11.87 -4.85 -54.04
CA THR A 135 -12.81 -4.11 -53.19
C THR A 135 -13.80 -5.04 -52.53
N MET A 136 -14.15 -4.75 -51.28
CA MET A 136 -15.17 -5.47 -50.53
C MET A 136 -15.94 -4.51 -49.62
N HIS A 137 -17.24 -4.78 -49.46
CA HIS A 137 -18.11 -4.05 -48.54
C HIS A 137 -18.88 -5.04 -47.66
N PHE A 138 -18.81 -4.82 -46.36
CA PHE A 138 -19.52 -5.55 -45.33
C PHE A 138 -20.44 -4.59 -44.57
N ALA A 139 -21.68 -5.00 -44.34
CA ALA A 139 -22.64 -4.29 -43.51
C ALA A 139 -23.53 -5.28 -42.75
N GLU A 140 -23.89 -4.97 -41.50
CA GLU A 140 -24.88 -5.74 -40.75
C GLU A 140 -26.26 -5.74 -41.46
N PRO A 141 -27.03 -6.85 -41.41
CA PRO A 141 -26.92 -8.01 -40.52
C PRO A 141 -26.14 -9.19 -41.14
N ARG A 142 -25.31 -8.96 -42.16
CA ARG A 142 -24.44 -9.99 -42.74
C ARG A 142 -23.57 -10.64 -41.66
N LYS A 143 -23.40 -11.96 -41.71
CA LYS A 143 -22.76 -12.74 -40.62
C LYS A 143 -21.36 -13.25 -40.94
N GLN A 144 -20.99 -13.28 -42.22
CA GLN A 144 -19.74 -13.85 -42.69
C GLN A 144 -19.21 -13.11 -43.92
N ILE A 145 -17.89 -13.10 -44.07
CA ILE A 145 -17.21 -12.62 -45.28
C ILE A 145 -16.51 -13.81 -45.92
N GLU A 146 -16.69 -13.98 -47.22
CA GLU A 146 -16.14 -15.02 -48.05
C GLU A 146 -15.19 -14.42 -49.09
N PHE A 147 -14.38 -15.29 -49.70
CA PHE A 147 -13.47 -14.87 -50.76
C PHE A 147 -14.23 -14.23 -51.95
N ASP A 148 -15.39 -14.77 -52.30
CA ASP A 148 -16.20 -14.33 -53.45
C ASP A 148 -16.88 -12.97 -53.23
N ASP A 149 -16.82 -12.41 -52.03
CA ASP A 149 -17.30 -11.05 -51.74
C ASP A 149 -16.36 -9.96 -52.26
N PHE A 150 -15.14 -10.34 -52.63
CA PHE A 150 -14.13 -9.42 -53.12
C PHE A 150 -14.22 -9.32 -54.64
N THR A 151 -14.50 -8.12 -55.13
CA THR A 151 -14.44 -7.83 -56.57
C THR A 151 -13.01 -7.47 -56.94
N THR A 152 -12.41 -8.18 -57.89
CA THR A 152 -11.04 -7.92 -58.36
C THR A 152 -11.06 -7.41 -59.80
N VAL A 153 -10.35 -6.31 -60.06
CA VAL A 153 -10.20 -5.69 -61.38
C VAL A 153 -8.74 -5.31 -61.63
N ALA A 154 -8.29 -5.36 -62.88
CA ALA A 154 -6.96 -4.88 -63.25
C ALA A 154 -6.87 -3.36 -63.03
N ALA A 155 -5.77 -2.90 -62.44
CA ALA A 155 -5.52 -1.50 -62.11
C ALA A 155 -4.06 -1.11 -62.43
N PRO A 156 -3.65 -1.20 -63.72
CA PRO A 156 -2.26 -0.95 -64.11
C PRO A 156 -1.85 0.49 -63.78
N GLY A 157 -0.64 0.64 -63.24
CA GLY A 157 -0.05 1.95 -62.91
C GLY A 157 -0.63 2.63 -61.66
N ALA A 158 -1.50 1.97 -60.90
CA ALA A 158 -1.98 2.48 -59.62
C ALA A 158 -0.96 2.22 -58.50
N ASP A 159 -0.84 3.15 -57.56
CA ASP A 159 -0.03 2.96 -56.36
C ASP A 159 -0.58 1.84 -55.48
N LEU A 160 0.32 1.00 -54.97
CA LEU A 160 -0.01 -0.07 -54.03
C LEU A 160 -0.41 0.49 -52.66
N GLY A 161 -1.27 -0.24 -51.96
CA GLY A 161 -1.72 0.13 -50.62
C GLY A 161 -3.11 -0.39 -50.29
N THR A 162 -3.53 -0.18 -49.06
CA THR A 162 -4.88 -0.55 -48.61
C THR A 162 -5.55 0.62 -47.94
N THR A 163 -6.83 0.81 -48.23
CA THR A 163 -7.74 1.70 -47.50
C THR A 163 -8.82 0.86 -46.84
N ILE A 164 -8.88 0.89 -45.51
CA ILE A 164 -9.97 0.32 -44.72
C ILE A 164 -10.83 1.46 -44.21
N ARG A 165 -12.14 1.39 -44.44
CA ARG A 165 -13.13 2.36 -43.95
C ARG A 165 -14.10 1.66 -43.02
N LEU A 166 -14.34 2.23 -41.85
CA LEU A 166 -15.22 1.73 -40.80
C LEU A 166 -16.31 2.77 -40.54
N GLU A 167 -17.56 2.36 -40.65
CA GLU A 167 -18.72 3.26 -40.55
C GLU A 167 -19.75 2.71 -39.57
N GLN A 168 -20.64 3.60 -39.12
CA GLN A 168 -21.71 3.29 -38.17
C GLN A 168 -21.18 2.69 -36.84
N LEU A 169 -20.52 3.53 -36.04
CA LEU A 169 -20.13 3.16 -34.68
C LEU A 169 -21.35 2.67 -33.88
N LYS A 170 -21.25 1.48 -33.29
CA LYS A 170 -22.36 0.81 -32.59
C LYS A 170 -22.66 1.46 -31.25
N GLU A 171 -23.95 1.57 -30.92
CA GLU A 171 -24.42 2.21 -29.69
C GLU A 171 -23.93 1.49 -28.42
N LEU A 172 -23.89 0.15 -28.43
CA LEU A 172 -23.37 -0.64 -27.31
C LEU A 172 -21.92 -0.27 -26.95
N VAL A 173 -21.10 0.10 -27.93
CA VAL A 173 -19.71 0.52 -27.70
C VAL A 173 -19.64 1.94 -27.16
N ARG A 174 -20.50 2.83 -27.67
CA ARG A 174 -20.64 4.20 -27.14
C ARG A 174 -20.94 4.20 -25.64
N GLU A 175 -21.84 3.34 -25.19
CA GLU A 175 -22.20 3.22 -23.78
C GLU A 175 -21.10 2.55 -22.95
N ARG A 176 -20.59 1.40 -23.40
CA ARG A 176 -19.69 0.56 -22.58
C ARG A 176 -18.24 1.02 -22.56
N VAL A 177 -17.73 1.57 -23.66
CA VAL A 177 -16.31 1.93 -23.84
C VAL A 177 -16.11 3.43 -23.69
N PHE A 178 -16.96 4.23 -24.33
CA PHE A 178 -16.80 5.70 -24.37
C PHE A 178 -17.67 6.45 -23.35
N GLN A 179 -18.53 5.75 -22.59
CA GLN A 179 -19.33 6.32 -21.51
C GLN A 179 -20.14 7.58 -21.91
N ASN A 180 -20.55 7.66 -23.18
CA ASN A 180 -21.21 8.82 -23.78
C ASN A 180 -20.42 10.15 -23.73
N GLU A 181 -19.09 10.10 -23.56
CA GLU A 181 -18.21 11.23 -23.81
C GLU A 181 -18.25 11.64 -25.30
N ARG A 182 -17.87 12.89 -25.61
CA ARG A 182 -17.80 13.38 -27.00
C ARG A 182 -16.67 12.67 -27.75
N LEU A 183 -17.03 12.02 -28.86
CA LEU A 183 -16.08 11.30 -29.71
C LEU A 183 -15.07 12.26 -30.34
N SER A 184 -15.49 13.48 -30.69
CA SER A 184 -14.63 14.52 -31.25
C SER A 184 -13.55 15.02 -30.29
N GLU A 185 -13.74 14.85 -28.97
CA GLU A 185 -12.73 15.15 -27.95
C GLU A 185 -11.76 13.98 -27.76
N ILE A 186 -12.27 12.75 -27.76
CA ILE A 186 -11.48 11.52 -27.62
C ILE A 186 -10.59 11.30 -28.86
N PHE A 187 -11.15 11.43 -30.05
CA PHE A 187 -10.49 11.10 -31.32
C PHE A 187 -10.06 12.33 -32.12
N ALA A 188 -9.80 13.46 -31.44
CA ALA A 188 -9.22 14.64 -32.06
C ALA A 188 -7.82 14.33 -32.63
N ALA A 189 -7.43 14.98 -33.74
CA ALA A 189 -6.13 14.74 -34.39
C ALA A 189 -4.93 14.85 -33.42
N PRO A 190 -4.84 15.85 -32.51
CA PRO A 190 -3.74 15.92 -31.55
C PRO A 190 -3.75 14.78 -30.54
N THR A 191 -4.94 14.31 -30.13
CA THR A 191 -5.08 13.18 -29.22
C THR A 191 -4.65 11.88 -29.90
N LEU A 192 -5.08 11.64 -31.14
CA LEU A 192 -4.64 10.49 -31.93
C LEU A 192 -3.12 10.48 -32.12
N ARG A 193 -2.51 11.62 -32.47
CA ARG A 193 -1.05 11.77 -32.57
C ARG A 193 -0.35 11.33 -31.27
N ARG A 194 -0.78 11.86 -30.12
CA ARG A 194 -0.18 11.54 -28.80
C ARG A 194 -0.35 10.07 -28.42
N VAL A 195 -1.55 9.53 -28.61
CA VAL A 195 -1.84 8.13 -28.28
C VAL A 195 -1.04 7.20 -29.18
N THR A 196 -0.97 7.47 -30.49
CA THR A 196 -0.15 6.68 -31.41
C THR A 196 1.33 6.76 -31.07
N LEU A 197 1.86 7.95 -30.73
CA LEU A 197 3.24 8.09 -30.28
C LEU A 197 3.53 7.15 -29.11
N VAL A 198 2.72 7.18 -28.06
CA VAL A 198 2.93 6.34 -26.87
C VAL A 198 2.73 4.85 -27.15
N ALA A 199 1.66 4.48 -27.86
CA ALA A 199 1.32 3.08 -28.13
C ALA A 199 2.34 2.38 -29.04
N PHE A 200 2.96 3.12 -29.95
CA PHE A 200 3.92 2.59 -30.92
C PHE A 200 5.36 3.03 -30.67
N LEU A 201 5.66 3.75 -29.57
CA LEU A 201 6.98 4.34 -29.32
C LEU A 201 8.09 3.29 -29.46
N GLN A 202 8.00 2.23 -28.65
CA GLN A 202 8.99 1.16 -28.63
C GLN A 202 9.13 0.48 -29.99
N ARG A 203 8.01 0.24 -30.66
CA ARG A 203 7.99 -0.40 -31.99
C ARG A 203 8.62 0.49 -33.05
N LEU A 204 8.32 1.79 -33.06
CA LEU A 204 8.84 2.72 -34.07
C LEU A 204 10.33 3.02 -33.86
N VAL A 205 10.77 3.10 -32.60
CA VAL A 205 12.20 3.22 -32.25
C VAL A 205 12.94 1.93 -32.59
N GLY A 206 12.41 0.77 -32.21
CA GLY A 206 13.01 -0.54 -32.49
C GLY A 206 13.04 -0.90 -33.98
N LEU A 207 12.16 -0.33 -34.79
CA LEU A 207 12.11 -0.51 -36.25
C LEU A 207 12.62 0.70 -37.03
N ALA A 208 13.37 1.60 -36.38
CA ALA A 208 13.83 2.81 -37.03
C ALA A 208 14.63 2.50 -38.30
N ASP A 209 15.49 1.48 -38.30
CA ASP A 209 16.30 1.13 -39.47
C ASP A 209 15.48 0.47 -40.59
N GLU A 210 14.52 -0.37 -40.21
CA GLU A 210 13.61 -1.07 -41.12
C GLU A 210 12.54 -0.14 -41.71
N LEU A 211 12.11 0.91 -40.99
CA LEU A 211 11.14 1.86 -41.50
C LEU A 211 11.81 2.98 -42.31
N GLY A 212 12.99 3.44 -41.87
CA GLY A 212 13.60 4.65 -42.43
C GLY A 212 12.78 5.89 -42.06
N ASP A 213 12.62 6.81 -43.01
CA ASP A 213 11.67 7.92 -42.84
C ASP A 213 10.23 7.40 -42.97
N PHE A 214 9.33 7.99 -42.19
CA PHE A 214 7.90 7.71 -42.27
C PHE A 214 7.07 8.97 -41.96
N GLU A 215 5.82 8.96 -42.42
CA GLU A 215 4.81 9.94 -42.07
C GLU A 215 3.48 9.25 -41.72
N MET A 216 2.97 9.51 -40.53
CA MET A 216 1.59 9.21 -40.15
C MET A 216 0.81 10.52 -40.04
N ARG A 217 -0.28 10.63 -40.79
CA ARG A 217 -1.12 11.82 -40.82
C ARG A 217 -2.47 11.50 -40.17
N PHE A 218 -2.87 12.32 -39.21
CA PHE A 218 -4.16 12.22 -38.54
C PHE A 218 -5.01 13.40 -38.97
N ARG A 219 -6.02 13.13 -39.80
CA ARG A 219 -7.00 14.11 -40.21
C ARG A 219 -8.30 13.85 -39.47
N THR A 220 -8.87 14.90 -38.89
CA THR A 220 -10.18 14.86 -38.25
C THR A 220 -11.05 15.98 -38.78
N HIS A 221 -12.26 15.67 -39.21
CA HIS A 221 -13.21 16.64 -39.72
C HIS A 221 -14.49 16.65 -38.87
N HIS A 222 -14.83 17.82 -38.32
CA HIS A 222 -16.04 18.02 -37.53
C HIS A 222 -16.98 18.98 -38.25
N TRP A 223 -18.27 18.64 -38.33
CA TRP A 223 -19.26 19.44 -39.07
C TRP A 223 -19.39 20.91 -38.63
N THR A 224 -18.99 21.25 -37.39
CA THR A 224 -18.93 22.64 -36.90
C THR A 224 -17.52 23.20 -36.68
N GLN A 225 -16.52 22.36 -36.39
CA GLN A 225 -15.17 22.84 -36.02
C GLN A 225 -14.20 22.80 -37.20
N GLY A 226 -14.63 22.26 -38.35
CA GLY A 226 -13.82 22.13 -39.55
C GLY A 226 -12.81 20.98 -39.47
N GLU A 227 -11.84 21.04 -40.37
CA GLU A 227 -10.75 20.07 -40.49
C GLU A 227 -9.57 20.45 -39.57
N LYS A 228 -8.99 19.44 -38.91
CA LYS A 228 -7.71 19.53 -38.20
C LYS A 228 -6.81 18.41 -38.68
N ILE A 229 -5.51 18.70 -38.80
CA ILE A 229 -4.52 17.74 -39.29
C ILE A 229 -3.30 17.79 -38.37
N GLU A 230 -2.81 16.61 -38.01
CA GLU A 230 -1.59 16.40 -37.22
C GLU A 230 -0.69 15.38 -37.91
N TRP A 231 0.60 15.46 -37.60
CA TRP A 231 1.62 14.57 -38.17
C TRP A 231 2.45 13.92 -37.08
N LEU A 232 2.81 12.65 -37.29
CA LEU A 232 3.84 11.95 -36.56
C LEU A 232 4.88 11.43 -37.55
N ARG A 233 6.12 11.88 -37.39
CA ARG A 233 7.26 11.57 -38.26
C ARG A 233 8.40 10.99 -37.44
N ARG A 234 9.42 10.47 -38.13
CA ARG A 234 10.65 10.00 -37.50
C ARG A 234 11.29 11.05 -36.59
N ALA A 235 11.29 12.32 -36.99
CA ALA A 235 11.88 13.41 -36.22
C ALA A 235 11.13 13.75 -34.92
N ASP A 236 9.87 13.30 -34.77
CA ASP A 236 9.11 13.46 -33.53
C ASP A 236 9.44 12.37 -32.49
N LEU A 237 10.10 11.28 -32.90
CA LEU A 237 10.42 10.18 -32.00
C LEU A 237 11.54 10.59 -31.03
N PRO A 238 11.35 10.42 -29.72
CA PRO A 238 12.38 10.70 -28.75
C PRO A 238 13.50 9.66 -28.79
N ALA A 239 14.69 10.08 -28.38
CA ALA A 239 15.78 9.14 -28.09
C ALA A 239 15.51 8.39 -26.77
N ILE A 240 15.94 7.14 -26.71
CA ILE A 240 15.94 6.38 -25.45
C ILE A 240 16.89 7.08 -24.48
N THR A 241 16.38 7.46 -23.30
CA THR A 241 17.18 8.13 -22.26
C THR A 241 18.06 7.13 -21.53
N ARG A 242 17.47 5.98 -21.17
CA ARG A 242 18.17 4.91 -20.46
C ARG A 242 17.51 3.57 -20.78
N GLU A 243 18.33 2.53 -20.94
CA GLU A 243 17.87 1.15 -21.08
C GLU A 243 18.59 0.28 -20.05
N VAL A 244 17.83 -0.52 -19.29
CA VAL A 244 18.37 -1.35 -18.21
C VAL A 244 17.84 -2.78 -18.32
N PRO A 245 18.72 -3.78 -18.55
CA PRO A 245 18.34 -5.18 -18.43
C PRO A 245 18.28 -5.59 -16.95
N VAL A 246 17.26 -6.36 -16.58
CA VAL A 246 16.99 -6.87 -15.24
C VAL A 246 16.74 -8.37 -15.33
N GLN A 247 17.42 -9.15 -14.49
CA GLN A 247 17.17 -10.57 -14.36
C GLN A 247 16.18 -10.82 -13.21
N VAL A 248 15.12 -11.56 -13.50
CA VAL A 248 14.11 -12.00 -12.53
C VAL A 248 14.31 -13.48 -12.28
N GLU A 249 14.55 -13.86 -11.03
CA GLU A 249 14.75 -15.26 -10.65
C GLU A 249 13.43 -16.05 -10.74
N GLU A 250 13.50 -17.26 -11.27
CA GLU A 250 12.39 -18.20 -11.33
C GLU A 250 12.27 -18.97 -10.00
N HIS A 251 11.03 -19.18 -9.54
CA HIS A 251 10.74 -19.91 -8.31
C HIS A 251 9.99 -21.22 -8.59
N ASP A 252 10.22 -22.22 -7.75
CA ASP A 252 9.48 -23.46 -7.77
C ASP A 252 8.02 -23.17 -7.35
N PRO A 253 7.03 -23.49 -8.19
CA PRO A 253 5.65 -23.13 -7.89
C PRO A 253 5.01 -23.92 -6.74
N ARG A 254 5.65 -24.98 -6.25
CA ARG A 254 5.18 -25.82 -5.14
C ARG A 254 5.88 -25.49 -3.83
N SER A 255 7.19 -25.26 -3.86
CA SER A 255 7.97 -24.94 -2.66
C SER A 255 8.21 -23.45 -2.45
N GLY A 256 8.04 -22.62 -3.48
CA GLY A 256 8.39 -21.19 -3.47
C GLY A 256 9.90 -20.93 -3.50
N GLU A 257 10.74 -21.98 -3.54
CA GLU A 257 12.19 -21.83 -3.51
C GLU A 257 12.75 -21.36 -4.86
N ALA A 258 13.82 -20.58 -4.81
CA ALA A 258 14.53 -20.13 -5.99
C ALA A 258 15.11 -21.31 -6.80
N LEU A 259 14.86 -21.31 -8.11
CA LEU A 259 15.35 -22.33 -9.04
C LEU A 259 16.75 -22.03 -9.59
N GLY A 260 17.27 -20.81 -9.38
CA GLY A 260 18.53 -20.33 -9.95
C GLY A 260 18.50 -20.07 -11.47
N SER A 261 17.40 -20.38 -12.14
CA SER A 261 17.13 -19.91 -13.50
C SER A 261 16.50 -18.52 -13.49
N HIS A 262 16.71 -17.75 -14.55
CA HIS A 262 16.30 -16.34 -14.61
C HIS A 262 15.63 -16.02 -15.95
N GLN A 263 14.63 -15.15 -15.91
CA GLN A 263 14.04 -14.52 -17.08
C GLN A 263 14.59 -13.10 -17.23
N LEU A 264 14.87 -12.68 -18.46
CA LEU A 264 15.39 -11.34 -18.77
C LEU A 264 14.25 -10.38 -19.09
N PHE A 265 14.25 -9.24 -18.42
CA PHE A 265 13.37 -8.11 -18.70
C PHE A 265 14.21 -6.89 -19.05
N THR A 266 13.76 -6.08 -20.01
CA THR A 266 14.42 -4.83 -20.41
C THR A 266 13.51 -3.66 -20.11
N LEU A 267 14.03 -2.69 -19.36
CA LEU A 267 13.33 -1.45 -19.04
C LEU A 267 13.87 -0.32 -19.91
N SER A 268 13.04 0.18 -20.82
CA SER A 268 13.33 1.37 -21.63
C SER A 268 12.69 2.61 -21.01
N HIS A 269 13.51 3.61 -20.66
CA HIS A 269 13.08 4.88 -20.10
C HIS A 269 13.26 6.01 -21.10
N TYR A 270 12.18 6.76 -21.29
CA TYR A 270 12.13 7.98 -22.07
C TYR A 270 11.76 9.14 -21.15
N GLN A 271 12.70 10.07 -21.00
CA GLN A 271 12.52 11.33 -20.31
C GLN A 271 12.24 12.42 -21.36
N LEU A 272 11.02 12.93 -21.37
CA LEU A 272 10.50 13.79 -22.43
C LEU A 272 10.24 15.19 -21.89
N ASP A 273 10.87 16.20 -22.48
CA ASP A 273 10.68 17.59 -22.04
C ASP A 273 9.21 18.00 -22.26
N ALA A 274 8.54 18.48 -21.21
CA ALA A 274 7.13 18.88 -21.30
C ALA A 274 6.91 20.10 -22.21
N ALA A 275 7.97 20.85 -22.54
CA ALA A 275 7.91 21.93 -23.53
C ALA A 275 7.82 21.40 -24.97
N ASP A 276 8.47 20.27 -25.25
CA ASP A 276 8.56 19.66 -26.58
C ASP A 276 7.50 18.57 -26.80
N TYR A 277 7.11 17.88 -25.72
CA TYR A 277 6.17 16.77 -25.72
C TYR A 277 4.97 17.08 -24.82
N ASP A 278 3.86 17.49 -25.45
CA ASP A 278 2.55 17.59 -24.80
C ASP A 278 2.00 16.17 -24.57
N LEU A 279 2.31 15.54 -23.44
CA LEU A 279 1.77 14.23 -23.08
C LEU A 279 0.72 14.36 -21.97
N PRO A 280 -0.38 13.58 -22.03
CA PRO A 280 -1.46 13.69 -21.06
C PRO A 280 -1.08 13.16 -19.66
N ARG A 281 -0.04 12.31 -19.59
CA ARG A 281 0.42 11.65 -18.37
C ARG A 281 1.78 10.97 -18.57
N ASN A 282 2.48 10.77 -17.46
CA ASN A 282 3.53 9.77 -17.31
C ASN A 282 2.92 8.37 -17.51
N ALA A 283 3.71 7.44 -18.05
CA ALA A 283 3.25 6.10 -18.38
C ALA A 283 4.30 5.05 -17.99
N ILE A 284 3.88 4.05 -17.22
CA ILE A 284 4.71 2.88 -16.91
C ILE A 284 3.88 1.65 -17.29
N ALA A 285 4.39 0.82 -18.19
CA ALA A 285 3.61 -0.29 -18.72
C ALA A 285 4.43 -1.54 -19.01
N PHE A 286 3.86 -2.69 -18.67
CA PHE A 286 4.32 -3.96 -19.21
C PHE A 286 3.92 -4.04 -20.68
N CYS A 287 4.89 -4.38 -21.50
CA CYS A 287 4.78 -4.45 -22.94
C CYS A 287 4.83 -5.91 -23.39
N ALA A 288 4.17 -6.16 -24.53
CA ALA A 288 4.34 -7.39 -25.27
C ALA A 288 4.49 -7.05 -26.74
N LYS A 289 5.52 -7.61 -27.37
CA LYS A 289 5.83 -7.46 -28.80
C LYS A 289 5.92 -5.98 -29.18
N SER A 290 6.63 -5.21 -28.34
CA SER A 290 6.88 -3.77 -28.50
C SER A 290 5.64 -2.89 -28.55
N SER A 291 4.57 -3.30 -27.85
CA SER A 291 3.48 -2.38 -27.52
C SER A 291 3.08 -2.48 -26.05
N PRO A 292 2.65 -1.38 -25.42
CA PRO A 292 2.07 -1.41 -24.08
C PRO A 292 0.84 -2.32 -24.02
N VAL A 293 0.74 -3.16 -23.00
CA VAL A 293 -0.39 -4.07 -22.76
C VAL A 293 -1.06 -3.75 -21.42
N LYS A 294 -0.27 -3.69 -20.34
CA LYS A 294 -0.77 -3.48 -18.97
C LYS A 294 -0.18 -2.21 -18.37
N ASP A 295 -1.03 -1.23 -18.10
CA ASP A 295 -0.66 0.02 -17.42
C ASP A 295 -0.47 -0.24 -15.92
N ILE A 296 0.76 -0.02 -15.45
CA ILE A 296 1.16 -0.15 -14.03
C ILE A 296 1.59 1.21 -13.45
N THR A 297 1.26 2.32 -14.12
CA THR A 297 1.63 3.68 -13.69
C THR A 297 1.14 3.95 -12.27
N ALA A 298 -0.09 3.54 -11.94
CA ALA A 298 -0.69 3.76 -10.62
C ALA A 298 0.01 3.00 -9.48
N TYR A 299 0.80 1.96 -9.80
CA TYR A 299 1.60 1.24 -8.81
C TYR A 299 2.77 2.10 -8.28
N TYR A 300 3.37 2.92 -9.14
CA TYR A 300 4.53 3.77 -8.82
C TYR A 300 4.18 5.25 -8.60
N LEU A 301 3.27 5.79 -9.40
CA LEU A 301 2.79 7.18 -9.33
C LEU A 301 1.35 7.18 -8.81
N ARG A 302 1.16 7.41 -7.51
CA ARG A 302 -0.13 7.13 -6.85
C ARG A 302 -1.14 8.25 -6.99
N THR A 303 -0.69 9.49 -7.00
CA THR A 303 -1.61 10.63 -7.12
C THR A 303 -1.93 10.93 -8.57
N LYS A 304 -3.15 11.40 -8.85
CA LYS A 304 -3.51 11.88 -10.20
C LYS A 304 -2.59 13.01 -10.66
N THR A 305 -2.05 13.79 -9.72
CA THR A 305 -1.09 14.85 -9.98
C THR A 305 0.23 14.26 -10.49
N GLU A 306 0.83 13.29 -9.80
CA GLU A 306 2.07 12.64 -10.25
C GLU A 306 1.90 11.90 -11.57
N GLN A 307 0.73 11.28 -11.79
CA GLN A 307 0.45 10.62 -13.07
C GLN A 307 0.35 11.63 -14.21
N ARG A 308 -0.32 12.77 -14.01
CA ARG A 308 -0.63 13.72 -15.11
C ARG A 308 0.39 14.83 -15.29
N SER A 309 1.13 15.16 -14.25
CA SER A 309 2.02 16.32 -14.25
C SER A 309 3.46 15.89 -14.56
N PRO A 310 4.22 16.73 -15.26
CA PRO A 310 5.64 16.50 -15.43
C PRO A 310 6.36 16.56 -14.08
N VAL A 311 7.33 15.67 -13.88
CA VAL A 311 8.21 15.64 -12.70
C VAL A 311 9.52 16.29 -13.10
N GLY A 312 9.92 17.37 -12.42
CA GLY A 312 11.14 18.10 -12.76
C GLY A 312 11.13 18.72 -14.16
N GLY A 313 9.95 18.97 -14.75
CA GLY A 313 9.80 19.49 -16.12
C GLY A 313 9.70 18.43 -17.21
N PHE A 314 9.77 17.14 -16.86
CA PHE A 314 9.73 16.03 -17.82
C PHE A 314 8.53 15.11 -17.62
N HIS A 315 8.03 14.57 -18.73
CA HIS A 315 7.17 13.39 -18.74
C HIS A 315 8.03 12.13 -18.83
N HIS A 316 7.70 11.13 -18.01
CA HIS A 316 8.42 9.86 -17.94
C HIS A 316 7.58 8.75 -18.56
N ILE A 317 8.15 8.06 -19.56
CA ILE A 317 7.61 6.83 -20.11
C ILE A 317 8.59 5.70 -19.80
N VAL A 318 8.13 4.65 -19.13
CA VAL A 318 8.91 3.43 -18.84
C VAL A 318 8.19 2.23 -19.42
N LEU A 319 8.86 1.55 -20.34
CA LEU A 319 8.33 0.38 -21.05
C LEU A 319 9.13 -0.85 -20.64
N ILE A 320 8.45 -1.87 -20.12
CA ILE A 320 9.06 -3.11 -19.62
C ILE A 320 8.74 -4.25 -20.58
N GLU A 321 9.76 -4.84 -21.19
CA GLU A 321 9.65 -5.93 -22.17
C GLU A 321 10.37 -7.19 -21.69
N GLY A 322 9.93 -8.37 -22.14
CA GLY A 322 10.61 -9.65 -21.91
C GLY A 322 9.91 -10.79 -22.65
N GLU A 323 10.66 -11.81 -23.08
CA GLU A 323 10.09 -12.97 -23.81
C GLU A 323 8.99 -13.67 -23.02
N TYR A 324 9.10 -13.67 -21.69
CA TYR A 324 8.08 -14.19 -20.79
C TYR A 324 6.73 -13.47 -20.97
N LEU A 325 6.71 -12.14 -21.05
CA LEU A 325 5.50 -11.35 -21.26
C LEU A 325 4.89 -11.60 -22.65
N ASP A 326 5.74 -11.73 -23.67
CA ASP A 326 5.31 -12.01 -25.05
C ASP A 326 4.55 -13.32 -25.21
N GLY A 327 4.91 -14.33 -24.40
CA GLY A 327 4.25 -15.63 -24.34
C GLY A 327 2.88 -15.60 -23.64
N HIS A 328 2.70 -14.69 -22.68
CA HIS A 328 1.53 -14.65 -21.79
C HIS A 328 0.49 -13.59 -22.18
N VAL A 329 0.72 -12.75 -23.19
CA VAL A 329 -0.25 -11.73 -23.59
C VAL A 329 -1.59 -12.35 -24.04
N ASN A 330 -2.70 -11.81 -23.52
CA ASN A 330 -4.04 -12.27 -23.87
C ASN A 330 -4.45 -11.87 -25.32
N GLU A 331 -5.56 -12.40 -25.83
CA GLU A 331 -6.05 -12.06 -27.18
C GLU A 331 -6.48 -10.60 -27.34
N GLN A 332 -6.91 -9.96 -26.25
CA GLN A 332 -7.42 -8.59 -26.24
C GLN A 332 -6.30 -7.53 -26.16
N ARG A 333 -5.07 -7.97 -25.86
CA ARG A 333 -3.88 -7.15 -25.59
C ARG A 333 -4.11 -6.10 -24.50
N ASP A 334 -4.88 -6.45 -23.47
CA ASP A 334 -5.17 -5.58 -22.33
C ASP A 334 -4.72 -6.14 -20.97
N ASP A 335 -4.22 -7.39 -20.94
CA ASP A 335 -3.60 -8.04 -19.78
C ASP A 335 -2.78 -9.26 -20.21
N PHE A 336 -2.18 -9.94 -19.22
CA PHE A 336 -1.46 -11.21 -19.40
C PHE A 336 -2.23 -12.36 -18.71
N ASP A 337 -2.33 -13.49 -19.41
CA ASP A 337 -2.91 -14.73 -18.90
C ASP A 337 -1.87 -15.50 -18.06
N ASP A 338 -2.33 -16.31 -17.13
CA ASP A 338 -1.55 -17.31 -16.38
C ASP A 338 -0.38 -16.80 -15.49
N ILE A 339 -0.12 -15.49 -15.40
CA ILE A 339 0.87 -14.92 -14.43
C ILE A 339 0.20 -14.70 -13.06
N PRO A 340 0.61 -15.43 -12.00
CA PRO A 340 0.04 -15.27 -10.66
C PRO A 340 0.53 -14.00 -9.96
N GLU A 341 -0.26 -13.49 -9.01
CA GLU A 341 0.14 -12.35 -8.16
C GLU A 341 1.32 -12.71 -7.24
N GLU A 342 1.24 -13.87 -6.57
CA GLU A 342 2.29 -14.45 -5.72
C GLU A 342 2.45 -15.94 -6.05
N VAL A 343 3.64 -16.50 -5.79
CA VAL A 343 3.89 -17.93 -5.92
C VAL A 343 3.18 -18.66 -4.77
N GLY A 344 2.02 -19.26 -5.06
CA GLY A 344 1.19 -19.91 -4.06
C GLY A 344 1.53 -21.38 -3.82
N THR A 345 1.88 -21.73 -2.58
CA THR A 345 1.95 -23.11 -2.10
C THR A 345 0.53 -23.69 -1.94
N GLY A 346 -0.05 -24.34 -2.97
CA GLY A 346 -1.28 -25.14 -2.74
C GLY A 346 -2.22 -25.49 -3.89
N GLY A 347 -1.93 -25.14 -5.15
CA GLY A 347 -2.79 -25.49 -6.29
C GLY A 347 -2.42 -26.80 -6.99
N LEU A 348 -3.36 -27.74 -7.16
CA LEU A 348 -3.17 -28.99 -7.92
C LEU A 348 -3.04 -28.79 -9.45
N PHE A 349 -3.22 -27.58 -9.96
CA PHE A 349 -3.10 -27.24 -11.38
C PHE A 349 -2.36 -25.91 -11.55
N GLY A 350 -1.15 -25.98 -12.12
CA GLY A 350 -0.40 -24.87 -12.71
C GLY A 350 0.08 -23.81 -11.73
N GLY A 351 1.37 -23.82 -11.41
CA GLY A 351 2.02 -22.62 -10.92
C GLY A 351 3.07 -22.24 -11.94
N GLU A 352 2.93 -21.05 -12.53
CA GLU A 352 4.00 -20.46 -13.33
C GLU A 352 5.24 -20.26 -12.46
N LYS A 353 6.42 -20.27 -13.09
CA LYS A 353 7.70 -20.09 -12.39
C LYS A 353 7.98 -18.64 -12.00
N LEU A 354 7.22 -17.70 -12.56
CA LEU A 354 7.30 -16.28 -12.28
C LEU A 354 5.97 -15.79 -11.72
N SER A 355 6.02 -14.76 -10.87
CA SER A 355 4.85 -14.05 -10.37
C SER A 355 5.03 -12.54 -10.59
N TYR A 356 3.92 -11.79 -10.57
CA TYR A 356 4.00 -10.34 -10.57
C TYR A 356 4.81 -9.80 -9.40
N ALA A 357 4.68 -10.42 -8.21
CA ALA A 357 5.50 -10.09 -7.06
C ALA A 357 7.00 -10.18 -7.36
N ALA A 358 7.48 -11.28 -7.94
CA ALA A 358 8.89 -11.47 -8.30
C ALA A 358 9.36 -10.49 -9.40
N ILE A 359 8.52 -10.22 -10.40
CA ILE A 359 8.83 -9.23 -11.45
C ILE A 359 8.99 -7.84 -10.83
N HIS A 360 7.98 -7.39 -10.07
CA HIS A 360 8.02 -6.13 -9.32
C HIS A 360 9.23 -6.07 -8.40
N GLU A 361 9.57 -7.18 -7.76
CA GLU A 361 10.71 -7.28 -6.86
C GLU A 361 12.01 -6.81 -7.51
N ALA A 362 12.25 -7.23 -8.75
CA ALA A 362 13.47 -6.94 -9.48
C ALA A 362 13.43 -5.56 -10.16
N ILE A 363 12.27 -5.12 -10.66
CA ILE A 363 12.15 -3.88 -11.43
C ILE A 363 11.92 -2.63 -10.57
N ASP A 364 11.35 -2.78 -9.37
CA ASP A 364 10.99 -1.66 -8.48
C ASP A 364 12.19 -0.71 -8.23
N PRO A 365 13.40 -1.18 -7.86
CA PRO A 365 14.55 -0.30 -7.62
C PRO A 365 14.97 0.51 -8.85
N VAL A 366 14.83 -0.09 -10.04
CA VAL A 366 15.21 0.52 -11.31
C VAL A 366 14.20 1.60 -11.70
N ILE A 367 12.90 1.33 -11.52
CA ILE A 367 11.84 2.29 -11.80
C ILE A 367 11.89 3.46 -10.81
N GLU A 368 12.17 3.20 -9.53
CA GLU A 368 12.38 4.27 -8.54
C GLU A 368 13.52 5.20 -8.97
N GLU A 369 14.64 4.67 -9.47
CA GLU A 369 15.75 5.49 -9.98
C GLU A 369 15.38 6.31 -11.23
N MET A 370 14.45 5.81 -12.06
CA MET A 370 14.02 6.46 -13.32
C MET A 370 12.96 7.56 -13.12
N VAL A 371 12.10 7.42 -12.11
CA VAL A 371 10.86 8.20 -11.99
C VAL A 371 10.74 8.96 -10.66
N ALA A 372 11.49 8.60 -9.61
CA ALA A 372 11.44 9.34 -8.35
C ALA A 372 12.14 10.71 -8.46
N PRO A 373 11.59 11.77 -7.84
CA PRO A 373 12.27 13.06 -7.73
C PRO A 373 13.58 12.92 -6.95
N ALA A 374 14.62 13.67 -7.33
CA ALA A 374 15.93 13.64 -6.66
C ALA A 374 15.89 13.98 -5.16
N ASP A 375 14.81 14.65 -4.71
CA ASP A 375 14.62 15.06 -3.32
C ASP A 375 13.95 13.99 -2.44
N TRP A 376 13.38 12.93 -3.02
CA TRP A 376 12.74 11.86 -2.24
C TRP A 376 13.79 10.94 -1.61
N LYS A 377 13.77 10.84 -0.28
CA LYS A 377 14.68 9.99 0.49
C LYS A 377 13.91 8.94 1.25
N LYS A 378 14.12 7.67 0.87
CA LYS A 378 13.57 6.50 1.58
C LYS A 378 13.96 6.51 3.06
N GLU A 379 15.12 7.05 3.40
CA GLU A 379 15.63 7.18 4.76
C GLU A 379 14.73 8.06 5.64
N GLU A 380 14.07 9.08 5.07
CA GLU A 380 13.17 9.96 5.82
C GLU A 380 11.87 9.23 6.18
N VAL A 381 11.28 8.50 5.24
CA VAL A 381 10.09 7.66 5.50
C VAL A 381 10.42 6.56 6.51
N LEU A 382 11.59 5.94 6.40
CA LEU A 382 12.05 4.93 7.35
C LEU A 382 12.22 5.51 8.76
N LYS A 383 12.74 6.73 8.86
CA LYS A 383 12.84 7.45 10.13
C LYS A 383 11.46 7.68 10.74
N ASP A 384 10.48 8.14 9.96
CA ASP A 384 9.11 8.36 10.43
C ASP A 384 8.42 7.06 10.88
N ILE A 385 8.62 5.96 10.13
CA ILE A 385 8.10 4.63 10.49
C ILE A 385 8.63 4.18 11.86
N LEU A 386 9.93 4.38 12.09
CA LEU A 386 10.58 4.01 13.33
C LEU A 386 10.12 4.90 14.49
N GLU A 387 10.14 6.23 14.30
CA GLU A 387 9.88 7.20 15.37
C GLU A 387 8.41 7.29 15.75
N GLN A 388 7.49 7.29 14.78
CA GLN A 388 6.06 7.48 15.05
C GLN A 388 5.35 6.17 15.39
N PHE A 389 5.81 5.05 14.82
CA PHE A 389 5.09 3.77 14.89
C PHE A 389 5.91 2.63 15.51
N GLY A 390 7.20 2.82 15.80
CA GLY A 390 8.04 1.81 16.43
C GLY A 390 8.28 0.57 15.57
N VAL A 391 8.00 0.62 14.27
CA VAL A 391 8.21 -0.50 13.35
C VAL A 391 9.66 -0.45 12.87
N GLY A 392 10.47 -1.41 13.31
CA GLY A 392 11.89 -1.46 12.96
C GLY A 392 12.15 -2.03 11.56
N VAL A 393 13.35 -1.79 11.02
CA VAL A 393 13.84 -2.37 9.75
C VAL A 393 13.74 -3.90 9.76
N GLY A 394 13.94 -4.53 10.93
CA GLY A 394 13.80 -5.98 11.09
C GLY A 394 12.38 -6.48 10.80
N MET A 395 11.34 -5.72 11.15
CA MET A 395 9.94 -6.07 10.87
C MET A 395 9.61 -5.92 9.38
N LEU A 396 10.15 -4.89 8.74
CA LEU A 396 10.02 -4.70 7.29
C LEU A 396 10.66 -5.86 6.53
N ALA A 397 11.86 -6.27 6.92
CA ALA A 397 12.55 -7.41 6.33
C ALA A 397 11.80 -8.74 6.57
N ASP A 398 11.35 -8.98 7.81
CA ASP A 398 10.66 -10.22 8.21
C ASP A 398 9.28 -10.40 7.54
N THR A 399 8.64 -9.28 7.16
CA THR A 399 7.37 -9.27 6.40
C THR A 399 7.57 -9.02 4.91
N GLU A 400 8.81 -8.89 4.44
CA GLU A 400 9.15 -8.53 3.05
C GLU A 400 8.41 -7.27 2.58
N THR A 401 8.14 -6.34 3.51
CA THR A 401 7.39 -5.12 3.22
C THR A 401 8.35 -4.02 2.78
N ARG A 402 8.21 -3.60 1.52
CA ARG A 402 9.04 -2.55 0.92
C ARG A 402 8.37 -1.18 1.04
N ILE A 403 9.18 -0.17 1.38
CA ILE A 403 8.82 1.25 1.28
C ILE A 403 8.93 1.64 -0.18
N ARG A 404 7.82 2.06 -0.77
CA ARG A 404 7.72 2.51 -2.17
C ARG A 404 7.71 4.04 -2.23
N HIS A 405 8.09 4.60 -3.37
CA HIS A 405 7.88 6.04 -3.64
C HIS A 405 6.42 6.44 -3.39
N GLY A 406 6.22 7.54 -2.65
CA GLY A 406 4.90 8.06 -2.27
C GLY A 406 4.19 7.36 -1.11
N ASP A 407 4.79 6.33 -0.48
CA ASP A 407 4.25 5.77 0.76
C ASP A 407 4.36 6.77 1.92
N SER A 408 3.28 6.94 2.68
CA SER A 408 3.37 7.51 4.02
C SER A 408 3.85 6.46 5.02
N ALA A 409 4.50 6.88 6.10
CA ALA A 409 4.92 5.98 7.17
C ALA A 409 3.76 5.11 7.69
N GLN A 410 2.58 5.71 7.86
CA GLN A 410 1.36 5.01 8.28
C GLN A 410 0.98 3.85 7.34
N GLN A 411 1.04 4.06 6.02
CA GLN A 411 0.65 3.05 5.03
C GLN A 411 1.60 1.85 5.02
N VAL A 412 2.90 2.10 5.17
CA VAL A 412 3.89 1.03 5.28
C VAL A 412 3.63 0.20 6.55
N VAL A 413 3.40 0.89 7.68
CA VAL A 413 3.08 0.22 8.95
C VAL A 413 1.82 -0.60 8.88
N GLU A 414 0.75 -0.10 8.24
CA GLU A 414 -0.48 -0.86 8.06
C GLU A 414 -0.24 -2.18 7.32
N ARG A 415 0.59 -2.17 6.27
CA ARG A 415 0.95 -3.38 5.52
C ARG A 415 1.75 -4.36 6.37
N VAL A 416 2.74 -3.89 7.12
CA VAL A 416 3.54 -4.72 8.03
C VAL A 416 2.64 -5.37 9.09
N LEU A 417 1.81 -4.59 9.76
CA LEU A 417 0.93 -5.08 10.82
C LEU A 417 -0.12 -6.06 10.30
N ARG A 418 -0.69 -5.81 9.12
CA ARG A 418 -1.64 -6.73 8.50
C ARG A 418 -1.00 -8.09 8.19
N LYS A 419 0.23 -8.12 7.66
CA LYS A 419 0.95 -9.38 7.43
C LYS A 419 1.20 -10.15 8.72
N TYR A 420 1.60 -9.48 9.81
CA TYR A 420 1.72 -10.13 11.12
C TYR A 420 0.38 -10.65 11.65
N GLN A 421 -0.71 -9.89 11.49
CA GLN A 421 -2.05 -10.33 11.87
C GLN A 421 -2.49 -11.58 11.10
N GLU A 422 -2.27 -11.62 9.78
CA GLU A 422 -2.56 -12.79 8.94
C GLU A 422 -1.75 -14.01 9.39
N ARG A 423 -0.44 -13.86 9.66
CA ARG A 423 0.40 -14.93 10.22
C ARG A 423 -0.13 -15.43 11.57
N VAL A 424 -0.53 -14.53 12.46
CA VAL A 424 -1.13 -14.87 13.76
C VAL A 424 -2.42 -15.67 13.59
N ILE A 425 -3.29 -15.26 12.67
CA ILE A 425 -4.55 -15.97 12.39
C ILE A 425 -4.26 -17.38 11.89
N ASN A 426 -3.38 -17.52 10.89
CA ASN A 426 -3.01 -18.81 10.31
C ASN A 426 -2.39 -19.75 11.37
N ALA A 427 -1.44 -19.23 12.14
CA ALA A 427 -0.80 -20.01 13.21
C ALA A 427 -1.80 -20.42 14.31
N THR A 428 -2.79 -19.58 14.62
CA THR A 428 -3.83 -19.90 15.59
C THR A 428 -4.75 -21.02 15.09
N ALA A 429 -5.12 -20.98 13.81
CA ALA A 429 -5.91 -22.04 13.17
C ALA A 429 -5.14 -23.37 13.22
N GLU A 430 -3.86 -23.37 12.81
CA GLU A 430 -3.01 -24.56 12.88
C GLU A 430 -2.84 -25.11 14.30
N ILE A 431 -2.69 -24.24 15.31
CA ILE A 431 -2.63 -24.65 16.72
C ILE A 431 -3.95 -25.28 17.16
N PHE A 432 -5.08 -24.76 16.68
CA PHE A 432 -6.39 -25.31 16.99
C PHE A 432 -6.59 -26.70 16.38
N ASP A 433 -6.26 -26.86 15.10
CA ASP A 433 -6.31 -28.15 14.40
C ASP A 433 -5.44 -29.19 15.12
N LEU A 434 -4.21 -28.81 15.48
CA LEU A 434 -3.29 -29.69 16.19
C LEU A 434 -3.81 -30.08 17.59
N LYS A 435 -4.54 -29.18 18.27
CA LYS A 435 -5.21 -29.49 19.54
C LYS A 435 -6.36 -30.48 19.37
N GLU A 436 -7.19 -30.32 18.32
CA GLU A 436 -8.23 -31.32 18.00
C GLU A 436 -7.62 -32.69 17.71
N ASP A 437 -6.54 -32.73 16.94
CA ASP A 437 -5.82 -33.98 16.66
C ASP A 437 -5.28 -34.64 17.92
N ILE A 438 -4.73 -33.86 18.87
CA ILE A 438 -4.26 -34.35 20.16
C ILE A 438 -5.42 -34.91 21.00
N ILE A 439 -6.57 -34.24 21.03
CA ILE A 439 -7.78 -34.70 21.73
C ILE A 439 -8.22 -36.08 21.21
N ASN A 440 -8.05 -36.32 19.91
CA ASN A 440 -8.41 -37.57 19.26
C ASN A 440 -7.32 -38.67 19.33
N THR A 441 -6.15 -38.38 19.92
CA THR A 441 -5.03 -39.32 20.02
C THR A 441 -4.97 -39.96 21.42
N GLN A 442 -4.55 -41.23 21.51
CA GLN A 442 -4.41 -41.93 22.80
C GLN A 442 -3.17 -41.44 23.58
N PRO A 443 -3.29 -41.06 24.87
CA PRO A 443 -2.22 -40.42 25.65
C PRO A 443 -0.94 -41.25 25.89
N ASP A 444 -1.00 -42.58 25.71
CA ASP A 444 0.09 -43.52 25.94
C ASP A 444 0.89 -43.87 24.67
N THR A 445 0.61 -43.19 23.55
CA THR A 445 1.25 -43.42 22.26
C THR A 445 2.43 -42.47 21.99
N ASP A 446 3.39 -42.92 21.17
CA ASP A 446 4.48 -42.06 20.69
C ASP A 446 3.97 -40.95 19.75
N GLU A 447 2.84 -41.18 19.06
CA GLU A 447 2.16 -40.18 18.25
C GLU A 447 1.66 -39.00 19.09
N PHE A 448 1.04 -39.26 20.25
CA PHE A 448 0.61 -38.22 21.18
C PHE A 448 1.80 -37.36 21.67
N ARG A 449 2.93 -37.99 22.01
CA ARG A 449 4.14 -37.27 22.42
C ARG A 449 4.72 -36.41 21.30
N THR A 450 4.69 -36.91 20.07
CA THR A 450 5.17 -36.18 18.89
C THR A 450 4.31 -34.94 18.65
N LYS A 451 2.98 -35.08 18.66
CA LYS A 451 2.05 -33.95 18.48
C LYS A 451 2.14 -32.91 19.61
N ILE A 452 2.36 -33.32 20.86
CA ILE A 452 2.59 -32.39 21.97
C ILE A 452 3.89 -31.57 21.78
N ASN A 453 4.95 -32.19 21.26
CA ASN A 453 6.19 -31.50 20.95
C ASN A 453 6.00 -30.53 19.77
N GLU A 454 5.27 -30.93 18.73
CA GLU A 454 4.90 -30.07 17.61
C GLU A 454 4.04 -28.88 18.07
N LEU A 455 3.08 -29.10 18.97
CA LEU A 455 2.28 -28.04 19.59
C LEU A 455 3.17 -27.03 20.29
N SER A 456 4.12 -27.52 21.11
CA SER A 456 5.04 -26.68 21.88
C SER A 456 5.95 -25.88 20.96
N TRP A 457 6.47 -26.50 19.89
CA TRP A 457 7.31 -25.83 18.90
C TRP A 457 6.52 -24.77 18.12
N LYS A 458 5.32 -25.11 17.63
CA LYS A 458 4.43 -24.15 16.95
C LYS A 458 4.09 -22.98 17.85
N TYR A 459 3.68 -23.22 19.09
CA TYR A 459 3.41 -22.14 20.05
C TYR A 459 4.63 -21.21 20.21
N THR A 460 5.82 -21.80 20.34
CA THR A 460 7.07 -21.04 20.49
C THR A 460 7.42 -20.24 19.24
N ALA A 461 7.21 -20.80 18.05
CA ALA A 461 7.44 -20.11 16.78
C ALA A 461 6.46 -18.93 16.60
N SER A 462 5.19 -19.12 16.94
CA SER A 462 4.14 -18.10 16.81
C SER A 462 4.29 -16.95 17.81
N LEU A 463 4.88 -17.19 18.99
CA LEU A 463 5.09 -16.17 20.01
C LEU A 463 5.83 -14.94 19.45
N LYS A 464 6.79 -15.13 18.54
CA LYS A 464 7.50 -14.03 17.90
C LYS A 464 6.53 -13.10 17.15
N ASP A 465 5.60 -13.64 16.37
CA ASP A 465 4.64 -12.86 15.59
C ASP A 465 3.59 -12.18 16.49
N PHE A 466 3.12 -12.89 17.52
CA PHE A 466 2.24 -12.33 18.56
C PHE A 466 2.88 -11.17 19.33
N ASP A 467 4.15 -11.33 19.70
CA ASP A 467 4.94 -10.31 20.40
C ASP A 467 5.17 -9.10 19.50
N MET A 468 5.53 -9.29 18.22
CA MET A 468 5.77 -8.18 17.30
C MET A 468 4.51 -7.34 17.03
N ALA A 469 3.34 -7.98 16.96
CA ALA A 469 2.06 -7.28 16.79
C ALA A 469 1.65 -6.47 18.03
N ASN A 470 1.87 -7.00 19.25
CA ASN A 470 1.40 -6.38 20.50
C ASN A 470 2.45 -5.51 21.22
N LEU A 471 3.73 -5.88 21.22
CA LEU A 471 4.78 -5.20 21.98
C LEU A 471 5.23 -3.88 21.33
N SER A 472 5.20 -3.80 20.00
CA SER A 472 5.57 -2.58 19.25
C SER A 472 4.65 -1.41 19.61
N GLN A 473 3.34 -1.64 19.58
CA GLN A 473 2.33 -0.65 19.98
C GLN A 473 2.46 -0.28 21.47
N LEU A 474 2.70 -1.27 22.34
CA LEU A 474 2.88 -1.02 23.76
C LEU A 474 4.09 -0.13 24.04
N ILE A 475 5.23 -0.37 23.37
CA ILE A 475 6.45 0.42 23.56
C ILE A 475 6.29 1.84 23.06
N VAL A 476 5.65 2.05 21.90
CA VAL A 476 5.36 3.38 21.37
C VAL A 476 4.45 4.15 22.32
N ARG A 477 3.35 3.54 22.79
CA ARG A 477 2.46 4.15 23.78
C ARG A 477 3.23 4.54 25.04
N ARG A 478 4.04 3.63 25.59
CA ARG A 478 4.84 3.88 26.79
C ARG A 478 5.90 4.97 26.58
N ALA A 479 6.56 5.01 25.42
CA ALA A 479 7.52 6.05 25.06
C ALA A 479 6.86 7.43 24.98
N ALA A 480 5.71 7.52 24.30
CA ALA A 480 4.93 8.74 24.21
C ALA A 480 4.46 9.23 25.59
N ILE A 481 3.98 8.35 26.46
CA ILE A 481 3.55 8.70 27.82
C ILE A 481 4.73 9.26 28.65
N VAL A 482 5.90 8.65 28.55
CA VAL A 482 7.10 9.13 29.25
C VAL A 482 7.58 10.48 28.71
N GLU A 483 7.46 10.71 27.41
CA GLU A 483 7.77 12.01 26.80
C GLU A 483 6.78 13.09 27.24
N ILE A 484 5.48 12.80 27.23
CA ILE A 484 4.44 13.70 27.74
C ILE A 484 4.67 14.02 29.22
N LEU A 485 5.06 13.03 30.02
CA LEU A 485 5.41 13.24 31.43
C LEU A 485 6.62 14.17 31.59
N ASP A 486 7.70 13.96 30.82
CA ASP A 486 8.89 14.83 30.83
C ASP A 486 8.53 16.28 30.46
N LEU A 487 7.71 16.48 29.43
CA LEU A 487 7.20 17.80 29.04
C LEU A 487 6.31 18.42 30.12
N ALA A 488 5.44 17.63 30.76
CA ALA A 488 4.55 18.09 31.83
C ALA A 488 5.33 18.56 33.05
N CYS A 489 6.32 17.77 33.49
CA CYS A 489 7.20 18.10 34.61
C CYS A 489 8.02 19.37 34.35
N ARG A 490 8.47 19.59 33.11
CA ARG A 490 9.22 20.79 32.70
C ARG A 490 8.34 21.99 32.36
N LYS A 491 7.02 21.87 32.46
CA LYS A 491 6.03 22.91 32.09
C LYS A 491 6.14 23.35 30.62
N GLN A 492 6.46 22.42 29.73
CA GLN A 492 6.66 22.67 28.30
C GLN A 492 5.43 22.34 27.43
N LEU A 493 4.34 21.85 28.02
CA LEU A 493 3.11 21.61 27.25
C LEU A 493 2.46 22.93 26.85
N ALA A 494 1.94 23.02 25.62
CA ALA A 494 1.30 24.24 25.10
C ALA A 494 0.17 24.77 26.01
N MET A 495 -0.57 23.85 26.66
CA MET A 495 -1.64 24.16 27.61
C MET A 495 -1.16 24.65 28.99
N GLN A 496 0.14 24.49 29.31
CA GLN A 496 0.79 25.09 30.49
C GLN A 496 1.34 26.51 30.19
N ALA A 497 1.41 26.94 28.92
CA ALA A 497 1.94 28.25 28.52
C ALA A 497 0.98 29.44 28.80
N SER A 498 -0.30 29.16 29.13
CA SER A 498 -1.28 30.19 29.49
C SER A 498 -1.07 30.64 30.95
N THR A 499 -0.52 31.85 31.13
CA THR A 499 -0.19 32.48 32.42
C THR A 499 -1.39 32.82 33.32
N ALA A 500 -2.62 32.46 32.96
CA ALA A 500 -3.82 32.90 33.67
C ALA A 500 -4.23 32.04 34.88
N THR A 501 -3.74 30.81 35.08
CA THR A 501 -4.25 29.94 36.16
C THR A 501 -3.24 28.94 36.76
N GLY A 502 -2.41 29.43 37.70
CA GLY A 502 -2.00 28.80 38.98
C GLY A 502 -1.25 27.45 39.02
N LYS A 503 -0.34 27.31 40.01
CA LYS A 503 0.40 26.07 40.41
C LYS A 503 -0.45 24.79 40.49
N ARG A 504 -1.76 24.92 40.70
CA ARG A 504 -2.75 23.84 40.85
C ARG A 504 -3.08 23.08 39.56
N ARG A 505 -2.78 23.64 38.38
CA ARG A 505 -3.06 22.97 37.10
C ARG A 505 -1.96 21.96 36.73
N ASP A 506 -0.73 22.23 37.13
CA ASP A 506 0.45 21.40 36.82
C ASP A 506 0.39 20.05 37.52
N GLU A 507 0.11 20.04 38.83
CA GLU A 507 -0.08 18.80 39.61
C GLU A 507 -1.21 17.94 39.02
N ARG A 508 -2.35 18.57 38.66
CA ARG A 508 -3.48 17.88 38.04
C ARG A 508 -3.14 17.27 36.68
N ILE A 509 -2.29 17.94 35.89
CA ILE A 509 -1.83 17.41 34.60
C ILE A 509 -0.98 16.16 34.83
N ILE A 510 0.01 16.24 35.72
CA ILE A 510 0.89 15.10 36.03
C ILE A 510 0.07 13.94 36.61
N HIS A 511 -0.81 14.23 37.55
CA HIS A 511 -1.78 13.27 38.12
C HIS A 511 -2.56 12.52 37.03
N SER A 512 -3.10 13.26 36.06
CA SER A 512 -3.91 12.68 34.96
C SER A 512 -3.11 11.76 34.03
N ILE A 513 -1.77 11.89 33.99
CA ILE A 513 -0.89 11.00 33.22
C ILE A 513 -0.77 9.64 33.89
N PHE A 514 -0.62 9.59 35.22
CA PHE A 514 -0.58 8.32 35.97
C PHE A 514 -1.97 7.70 36.09
N PHE A 515 -3.00 8.55 36.24
CA PHE A 515 -4.38 8.16 36.54
C PHE A 515 -5.38 8.89 35.61
N PRO A 516 -5.58 8.40 34.37
CA PRO A 516 -6.61 8.92 33.46
C PRO A 516 -8.02 8.82 34.08
N MET A 517 -8.76 9.93 34.12
CA MET A 517 -10.14 9.95 34.66
C MET A 517 -11.10 9.10 33.81
N ARG A 518 -11.98 8.33 34.48
CA ARG A 518 -12.92 7.39 33.84
C ARG A 518 -13.98 8.09 32.97
N LYS A 519 -14.38 7.43 31.87
CA LYS A 519 -15.62 7.73 31.14
C LYS A 519 -16.78 6.80 31.53
N ASP A 520 -16.56 5.49 31.75
CA ASP A 520 -17.66 4.55 32.05
C ASP A 520 -17.28 3.45 33.07
N SER A 521 -18.29 2.83 33.69
CA SER A 521 -18.20 2.04 34.92
C SER A 521 -17.84 0.56 34.75
N THR A 522 -17.65 0.09 33.52
CA THR A 522 -17.44 -1.33 33.19
C THR A 522 -16.05 -1.68 32.65
N GLU A 523 -15.20 -0.69 32.35
CA GLU A 523 -13.86 -0.93 31.82
C GLU A 523 -12.81 -1.00 32.95
N PHE A 524 -11.91 -1.99 32.86
CA PHE A 524 -10.69 -2.04 33.66
C PHE A 524 -9.95 -0.70 33.46
N ALA A 525 -9.51 -0.06 34.54
CA ALA A 525 -9.00 1.30 34.48
C ALA A 525 -7.68 1.33 33.69
N ASP A 526 -7.64 2.02 32.54
CA ASP A 526 -6.38 2.41 31.89
C ASP A 526 -5.60 3.30 32.86
N HIS A 527 -4.43 2.84 33.31
CA HIS A 527 -3.55 3.56 34.24
C HIS A 527 -2.10 3.34 33.87
N ASP A 528 -1.24 4.29 34.21
CA ASP A 528 0.18 4.26 33.83
C ASP A 528 1.11 4.21 35.05
N ILE A 529 0.64 3.62 36.15
CA ILE A 529 1.43 3.39 37.39
C ILE A 529 2.68 2.52 37.15
N TRP A 530 2.77 1.82 36.02
CA TRP A 530 4.00 1.14 35.59
C TRP A 530 5.21 2.10 35.51
N LEU A 531 4.97 3.41 35.38
CA LEU A 531 5.96 4.48 35.53
C LEU A 531 6.73 4.41 36.87
N LEU A 532 6.12 3.90 37.95
CA LEU A 532 6.78 3.69 39.24
C LEU A 532 7.46 2.33 39.34
N SER A 533 6.79 1.25 38.92
CA SER A 533 7.34 -0.11 38.86
C SER A 533 6.57 -0.97 37.86
N GLU A 534 7.23 -1.87 37.11
CA GLU A 534 6.56 -2.77 36.14
C GLU A 534 5.57 -3.73 36.81
N GLU A 535 5.77 -4.07 38.08
CA GLU A 535 4.90 -4.96 38.86
C GLU A 535 3.47 -4.38 39.01
N TYR A 536 3.34 -3.08 38.81
CA TYR A 536 2.14 -2.30 39.02
C TYR A 536 1.22 -2.30 37.78
N GLN A 537 1.48 -3.13 36.76
CA GLN A 537 0.59 -3.31 35.61
C GLN A 537 -0.69 -4.11 35.96
N TYR A 538 -0.68 -4.88 37.05
CA TYR A 538 -1.67 -5.92 37.34
C TYR A 538 -2.70 -5.56 38.43
N PHE A 539 -2.98 -4.27 38.68
CA PHE A 539 -3.88 -3.90 39.78
C PHE A 539 -5.33 -4.35 39.55
N ASP A 540 -5.94 -4.85 40.62
CA ASP A 540 -7.36 -5.17 40.65
C ASP A 540 -8.21 -3.89 40.68
N HIS A 541 -7.82 -2.89 41.49
CA HIS A 541 -8.60 -1.67 41.71
C HIS A 541 -7.73 -0.42 41.95
N ILE A 542 -8.02 0.65 41.21
CA ILE A 542 -7.54 2.01 41.50
C ILE A 542 -8.69 2.86 42.02
N ALA A 543 -8.50 3.43 43.20
CA ALA A 543 -9.47 4.22 43.93
C ALA A 543 -8.97 5.65 44.17
N SER A 544 -8.71 6.40 43.09
CA SER A 544 -8.62 7.88 43.18
C SER A 544 -10.00 8.49 43.43
N ASP A 545 -11.06 7.98 42.76
CA ASP A 545 -12.38 8.65 42.73
C ASP A 545 -13.55 7.83 43.29
N LYS A 546 -13.36 6.54 43.63
CA LYS A 546 -14.41 5.68 44.21
C LYS A 546 -14.43 5.76 45.75
N PRO A 547 -15.60 5.73 46.41
CA PRO A 547 -15.66 5.60 47.87
C PRO A 547 -14.95 4.33 48.35
N LEU A 548 -14.05 4.44 49.33
CA LEU A 548 -13.29 3.30 49.86
C LEU A 548 -14.23 2.22 50.41
N ALA A 549 -15.33 2.61 51.05
CA ALA A 549 -16.34 1.69 51.59
C ALA A 549 -16.98 0.78 50.53
N GLN A 550 -16.93 1.15 49.25
CA GLN A 550 -17.58 0.40 48.17
C GLN A 550 -16.66 -0.64 47.52
N ILE A 551 -15.36 -0.66 47.87
CA ILE A 551 -14.39 -1.54 47.21
C ILE A 551 -14.59 -2.99 47.68
N PRO A 552 -14.87 -3.94 46.75
CA PRO A 552 -15.04 -5.34 47.08
C PRO A 552 -13.70 -6.00 47.41
N TRP A 553 -13.71 -6.90 48.40
CA TRP A 553 -12.65 -7.88 48.65
C TRP A 553 -12.98 -9.21 47.97
N SER A 554 -14.25 -9.60 48.01
CA SER A 554 -14.86 -10.76 47.35
C SER A 554 -16.28 -10.40 46.88
N GLU A 555 -17.02 -11.33 46.27
CA GLU A 555 -18.41 -11.08 45.81
C GLU A 555 -19.35 -10.61 46.94
N THR A 556 -19.07 -10.99 48.18
CA THR A 556 -19.95 -10.75 49.35
C THR A 556 -19.34 -9.83 50.41
N GLU A 557 -18.05 -9.54 50.34
CA GLU A 557 -17.32 -8.84 51.39
C GLU A 557 -16.63 -7.57 50.89
N LYS A 558 -16.67 -6.49 51.68
CA LYS A 558 -15.96 -5.23 51.40
C LYS A 558 -14.60 -5.20 52.10
N ILE A 559 -13.66 -4.46 51.52
CA ILE A 559 -12.31 -4.33 52.11
C ILE A 559 -12.37 -3.55 53.40
N PHE A 560 -13.08 -2.41 53.40
CA PHE A 560 -13.10 -1.45 54.48
C PHE A 560 -14.45 -1.37 55.20
N ASP A 561 -14.41 -0.91 56.45
CA ASP A 561 -15.59 -0.47 57.20
C ASP A 561 -16.40 0.60 56.45
N SER A 562 -17.70 0.68 56.72
CA SER A 562 -18.60 1.65 56.07
C SER A 562 -18.32 3.12 56.44
N ASP A 563 -17.60 3.37 57.53
CA ASP A 563 -17.25 4.71 58.02
C ASP A 563 -15.89 5.22 57.52
N ILE A 564 -15.12 4.40 56.77
CA ILE A 564 -13.77 4.75 56.29
C ILE A 564 -13.75 6.11 55.56
N ASP A 565 -14.71 6.36 54.67
CA ASP A 565 -14.74 7.58 53.88
C ASP A 565 -15.00 8.82 54.75
N ALA A 566 -15.75 8.67 55.85
CA ALA A 566 -15.99 9.75 56.81
C ALA A 566 -14.76 10.02 57.67
N GLU A 567 -14.09 8.98 58.17
CA GLU A 567 -12.83 9.11 58.93
C GLU A 567 -11.70 9.67 58.08
N PHE A 568 -11.60 9.26 56.81
CA PHE A 568 -10.62 9.79 55.87
C PHE A 568 -10.86 11.27 55.60
N ARG A 569 -12.11 11.70 55.41
CA ARG A 569 -12.45 13.14 55.29
C ARG A 569 -12.07 13.93 56.54
N LYS A 570 -12.29 13.41 57.75
CA LYS A 570 -11.87 14.08 59.00
C LYS A 570 -10.36 14.24 59.07
N LEU A 571 -9.61 13.22 58.63
CA LEU A 571 -8.15 13.24 58.57
C LEU A 571 -7.67 14.33 57.59
N LEU A 572 -8.31 14.46 56.43
CA LEU A 572 -8.01 15.50 55.44
C LEU A 572 -8.39 16.92 55.91
N GLN A 573 -9.47 17.08 56.68
CA GLN A 573 -9.94 18.38 57.20
C GLN A 573 -9.05 18.97 58.30
N LYS A 574 -8.27 18.14 59.00
CA LYS A 574 -7.35 18.59 60.06
C LYS A 574 -6.08 19.26 59.53
N ARG A 575 -5.91 19.31 58.21
CA ARG A 575 -4.71 19.85 57.56
C ARG A 575 -4.92 21.33 57.23
N ALA A 576 -3.91 22.15 57.55
CA ALA A 576 -3.94 23.60 57.36
C ALA A 576 -3.65 24.06 55.92
N ASP A 577 -3.43 23.12 55.00
CA ASP A 577 -3.11 23.39 53.61
C ASP A 577 -4.35 23.71 52.77
N ASP A 578 -4.14 24.46 51.67
CA ASP A 578 -5.12 24.77 50.63
C ASP A 578 -5.75 23.51 49.95
N ASN A 579 -5.32 22.31 50.35
CA ASN A 579 -5.76 20.98 49.89
C ASN A 579 -6.72 20.26 50.87
N ALA A 580 -7.22 20.94 51.90
CA ALA A 580 -8.16 20.37 52.88
C ALA A 580 -9.40 19.74 52.21
N GLY A 581 -9.36 18.41 52.01
CA GLY A 581 -10.48 17.61 51.51
C GLY A 581 -10.22 16.75 50.26
N LYS A 582 -9.04 16.80 49.62
CA LYS A 582 -8.70 15.88 48.51
C LYS A 582 -7.93 14.66 49.00
N ARG A 583 -8.37 13.47 48.59
CA ARG A 583 -7.76 12.18 48.95
C ARG A 583 -6.51 11.93 48.06
N PRO A 584 -5.44 11.32 48.59
CA PRO A 584 -4.32 10.81 47.79
C PRO A 584 -4.80 9.74 46.80
N ASP A 585 -3.96 9.44 45.82
CA ASP A 585 -4.21 8.31 44.93
C ASP A 585 -3.90 7.00 45.64
N ILE A 586 -4.91 6.15 45.74
CA ILE A 586 -4.78 4.85 46.39
C ILE A 586 -5.08 3.75 45.37
N ALA A 587 -4.13 2.83 45.19
CA ALA A 587 -4.29 1.60 44.41
C ALA A 587 -4.23 0.38 45.35
N LEU A 588 -5.10 -0.61 45.14
CA LEU A 588 -5.24 -1.76 46.03
C LEU A 588 -5.01 -3.07 45.27
N PHE A 589 -4.20 -3.95 45.85
CA PHE A 589 -4.02 -5.34 45.41
C PHE A 589 -4.75 -6.27 46.36
N ASN A 590 -5.94 -6.71 45.96
CA ASN A 590 -6.79 -7.53 46.82
C ASN A 590 -6.13 -8.89 47.08
N LYS A 591 -5.54 -9.50 46.06
CA LYS A 591 -4.93 -10.84 46.19
C LYS A 591 -3.67 -10.86 47.06
N GLU A 592 -2.91 -9.76 47.07
CA GLU A 592 -1.66 -9.67 47.83
C GLU A 592 -1.81 -9.04 49.21
N GLY A 593 -2.98 -8.47 49.52
CA GLY A 593 -3.21 -7.73 50.76
C GLY A 593 -2.31 -6.50 50.89
N SER A 594 -2.05 -5.82 49.77
CA SER A 594 -1.18 -4.65 49.71
C SER A 594 -1.89 -3.42 49.13
N ALA A 595 -1.43 -2.24 49.54
CA ALA A 595 -1.95 -0.96 49.09
C ALA A 595 -0.81 -0.04 48.68
N ILE A 596 -1.00 0.69 47.58
CA ILE A 596 -0.12 1.76 47.14
C ILE A 596 -0.80 3.09 47.39
N ILE A 597 -0.07 4.03 47.98
CA ILE A 597 -0.51 5.40 48.22
C ILE A 597 0.45 6.31 47.47
N VAL A 598 -0.04 7.07 46.51
CA VAL A 598 0.75 8.04 45.74
C VAL A 598 0.24 9.43 46.04
N GLU A 599 1.15 10.31 46.41
CA GLU A 599 0.88 11.73 46.64
C GLU A 599 1.83 12.56 45.78
N PHE A 600 1.26 13.36 44.89
CA PHE A 600 1.99 14.31 44.07
C PHE A 600 2.01 15.67 44.76
N LYS A 601 3.15 16.34 44.73
CA LYS A 601 3.28 17.72 45.19
C LYS A 601 3.63 18.63 44.04
N ALA A 602 2.96 19.77 43.99
CA ALA A 602 3.23 20.79 42.99
C ALA A 602 4.72 21.20 43.00
N PRO A 603 5.25 21.64 41.86
CA PRO A 603 6.60 22.21 41.80
C PRO A 603 6.81 23.30 42.84
N ASP A 604 8.01 23.32 43.43
CA ASP A 604 8.44 24.20 44.54
C ASP A 604 7.81 23.92 45.91
N VAL A 605 7.01 22.86 46.06
CA VAL A 605 6.54 22.39 47.37
C VAL A 605 7.55 21.39 47.94
N SER A 606 7.94 21.58 49.19
CA SER A 606 8.94 20.73 49.85
C SER A 606 8.29 19.43 50.33
N LEU A 607 8.87 18.30 49.96
CA LEU A 607 8.34 16.98 50.30
C LEU A 607 8.41 16.67 51.80
N ASP A 608 9.37 17.24 52.52
CA ASP A 608 9.57 16.97 53.95
C ASP A 608 8.42 17.44 54.85
N ASP A 609 7.62 18.41 54.40
CA ASP A 609 6.44 18.86 55.14
C ASP A 609 5.28 17.86 55.08
N HIS A 610 5.33 16.88 54.17
CA HIS A 610 4.22 15.95 53.89
C HIS A 610 4.53 14.48 54.21
N ILE A 611 5.63 14.21 54.93
CA ILE A 611 6.02 12.84 55.32
C ILE A 611 4.96 12.20 56.19
N GLY A 612 4.47 12.95 57.19
CA GLY A 612 3.47 12.45 58.15
C GLY A 612 2.17 12.04 57.49
N ASP A 613 1.81 12.71 56.39
CA ASP A 613 0.53 12.51 55.70
C ASP A 613 0.36 11.06 55.22
N LEU A 614 1.40 10.49 54.59
CA LEU A 614 1.39 9.13 54.06
C LEU A 614 1.27 8.08 55.17
N PHE A 615 1.95 8.29 56.30
CA PHE A 615 1.85 7.40 57.45
C PHE A 615 0.45 7.42 58.05
N GLU A 616 -0.17 8.59 58.19
CA GLU A 616 -1.55 8.70 58.69
C GLU A 616 -2.55 7.98 57.79
N TYR A 617 -2.42 8.13 56.47
CA TYR A 617 -3.26 7.42 55.49
C TYR A 617 -3.10 5.91 55.62
N ALA A 618 -1.86 5.42 55.65
CA ALA A 618 -1.58 3.99 55.73
C ALA A 618 -2.13 3.37 57.03
N HIS A 619 -2.01 4.06 58.17
CA HIS A 619 -2.59 3.60 59.44
C HIS A 619 -4.11 3.55 59.40
N LEU A 620 -4.76 4.56 58.81
CA LEU A 620 -6.22 4.57 58.69
C LEU A 620 -6.70 3.41 57.81
N LEU A 621 -6.05 3.19 56.66
CA LEU A 621 -6.37 2.07 55.77
C LEU A 621 -6.15 0.72 56.45
N ALA A 622 -5.02 0.55 57.16
CA ALA A 622 -4.72 -0.68 57.90
C ALA A 622 -5.79 -0.98 58.96
N ALA A 623 -6.10 0.01 59.81
CA ALA A 623 -7.06 -0.13 60.89
C ALA A 623 -8.47 -0.49 60.39
N LYS A 624 -8.91 0.15 59.30
CA LYS A 624 -10.25 -0.02 58.74
C LYS A 624 -10.39 -1.19 57.77
N SER A 625 -9.30 -1.88 57.44
CA SER A 625 -9.30 -3.05 56.55
C SER A 625 -9.46 -4.40 57.30
N HIS A 626 -9.58 -4.38 58.63
CA HIS A 626 -9.58 -5.58 59.48
C HIS A 626 -8.39 -6.54 59.22
N GLY A 627 -7.21 -6.00 58.91
CA GLY A 627 -6.00 -6.78 58.68
C GLY A 627 -5.94 -7.51 57.34
N LYS A 628 -6.85 -7.19 56.40
CA LYS A 628 -6.80 -7.61 54.99
C LYS A 628 -5.65 -6.94 54.25
N LEU A 629 -5.36 -5.69 54.58
CA LEU A 629 -4.21 -4.96 54.05
C LEU A 629 -3.10 -4.94 55.11
N ARG A 630 -1.92 -5.44 54.74
CA ARG A 630 -0.76 -5.56 55.64
C ARG A 630 0.53 -4.97 55.07
N LYS A 631 0.56 -4.65 53.78
CA LYS A 631 1.73 -4.05 53.12
C LYS A 631 1.34 -2.73 52.48
N PHE A 632 2.06 -1.67 52.80
CA PHE A 632 1.77 -0.32 52.30
C PHE A 632 2.99 0.24 51.58
N TYR A 633 2.84 0.55 50.30
CA TYR A 633 3.88 1.19 49.47
C TYR A 633 3.49 2.65 49.27
N CYS A 634 4.25 3.59 49.82
CA CYS A 634 3.91 5.00 49.81
C CYS A 634 4.91 5.78 48.95
N TYR A 635 4.41 6.54 47.97
CA TYR A 635 5.22 7.34 47.07
C TYR A 635 4.90 8.81 47.26
N LEU A 636 5.91 9.59 47.64
CA LEU A 636 5.85 11.04 47.71
C LEU A 636 6.67 11.63 46.57
N ILE A 637 6.02 12.29 45.62
CA ILE A 637 6.66 12.72 44.36
C ILE A 637 6.60 14.24 44.22
N GLY A 638 7.74 14.88 44.01
CA GLY A 638 7.85 16.34 43.88
C GLY A 638 9.23 16.80 43.42
N ASP A 639 9.59 18.06 43.68
CA ASP A 639 10.85 18.66 43.17
C ASP A 639 11.90 18.94 44.25
N THR A 640 11.47 19.25 45.47
CA THR A 640 12.38 19.74 46.51
C THR A 640 12.14 19.02 47.84
N VAL A 641 13.21 18.80 48.59
CA VAL A 641 13.14 18.24 49.95
C VAL A 641 14.28 18.84 50.76
N ASN A 642 14.03 19.12 52.03
CA ASN A 642 15.09 19.51 52.96
C ASN A 642 15.69 18.26 53.62
N PRO A 643 16.91 17.81 53.27
CA PRO A 643 17.48 16.56 53.78
C PRO A 643 17.70 16.58 55.30
N LEU A 644 17.83 17.76 55.91
CA LEU A 644 18.02 17.91 57.36
C LEU A 644 16.78 17.49 58.16
N ARG A 645 15.62 17.35 57.53
CA ARG A 645 14.35 16.94 58.16
C ARG A 645 14.02 15.46 57.93
N LEU A 646 14.89 14.73 57.23
CA LEU A 646 14.69 13.34 56.83
C LEU A 646 15.28 12.35 57.84
N ASN A 647 14.67 12.26 59.03
CA ASN A 647 15.08 11.29 60.04
C ASN A 647 14.72 9.84 59.62
N ASN A 648 15.68 8.92 59.68
CA ASN A 648 15.54 7.49 59.34
C ASN A 648 15.21 7.18 57.86
N TRP A 649 15.37 8.16 56.96
CA TRP A 649 15.32 7.96 55.52
C TRP A 649 16.71 7.70 54.97
N ILE A 650 16.80 6.77 54.03
CA ILE A 650 18.06 6.33 53.40
C ILE A 650 18.08 6.90 51.98
N PRO A 651 19.11 7.67 51.58
CA PRO A 651 19.22 8.14 50.20
C PRO A 651 19.45 6.96 49.25
N PHE A 652 18.89 7.04 48.05
CA PHE A 652 19.22 6.06 47.01
C PHE A 652 20.70 6.17 46.59
N PRO A 653 21.33 5.07 46.12
CA PRO A 653 22.74 5.08 45.73
C PRO A 653 23.11 6.08 44.62
N ASP A 654 22.15 6.46 43.78
CA ASP A 654 22.32 7.45 42.72
C ASP A 654 22.10 8.89 43.19
N GLY A 655 21.82 9.09 44.48
CA GLY A 655 21.55 10.39 45.10
C GLY A 655 20.20 11.00 44.72
N LYS A 656 19.34 10.28 44.00
CA LYS A 656 18.06 10.78 43.50
C LYS A 656 16.91 10.20 44.31
N GLY A 657 16.57 10.92 45.38
CA GLY A 657 15.46 10.55 46.26
C GLY A 657 15.90 9.74 47.48
N TYR A 658 14.91 9.30 48.25
CA TYR A 658 15.10 8.63 49.54
C TYR A 658 14.09 7.51 49.71
N PHE A 659 14.40 6.52 50.54
CA PHE A 659 13.45 5.49 50.94
C PHE A 659 13.51 5.20 52.44
N GLN A 660 12.43 4.63 52.95
CA GLN A 660 12.33 4.16 54.33
C GLN A 660 11.47 2.89 54.37
N ALA A 661 11.88 1.92 55.18
CA ALA A 661 11.09 0.74 55.49
C ALA A 661 10.89 0.64 57.01
N SER A 662 9.67 0.38 57.46
CA SER A 662 9.38 0.21 58.89
C SER A 662 8.18 -0.69 59.13
N THR A 663 8.13 -1.31 60.31
CA THR A 663 6.94 -2.03 60.79
C THR A 663 5.89 -1.04 61.27
N MET A 664 4.65 -1.25 60.87
CA MET A 664 3.50 -0.47 61.31
C MET A 664 2.87 -1.10 62.55
N LEU A 665 2.78 -0.32 63.63
CA LEU A 665 2.18 -0.75 64.90
C LEU A 665 1.02 0.17 65.24
N ASP A 666 -0.03 -0.39 65.84
CA ASP A 666 -1.13 0.39 66.37
C ASP A 666 -0.61 1.35 67.46
N PRO A 667 -0.89 2.66 67.38
CA PRO A 667 -0.31 3.65 68.29
C PRO A 667 -0.67 3.43 69.77
N VAL A 668 -1.81 2.79 70.05
CA VAL A 668 -2.34 2.62 71.41
C VAL A 668 -2.04 1.22 71.93
N THR A 669 -2.43 0.20 71.16
CA THR A 669 -2.35 -1.21 71.57
C THR A 669 -0.99 -1.84 71.26
N ARG A 670 -0.16 -1.19 70.44
CA ARG A 670 1.13 -1.71 69.93
C ARG A 670 1.00 -3.01 69.14
N ALA A 671 -0.22 -3.40 68.75
CA ALA A 671 -0.44 -4.56 67.91
C ALA A 671 0.18 -4.34 66.52
N PRO A 672 0.75 -5.38 65.89
CA PRO A 672 1.27 -5.27 64.54
C PRO A 672 0.13 -5.05 63.54
N LEU A 673 0.19 -3.95 62.80
CA LEU A 673 -0.76 -3.60 61.74
C LEU A 673 -0.24 -4.02 60.36
N GLY A 674 1.08 -4.11 60.18
CA GLY A 674 1.68 -4.48 58.92
C GLY A 674 3.08 -3.89 58.73
N GLU A 675 3.46 -3.66 57.48
CA GLU A 675 4.72 -3.07 57.06
C GLU A 675 4.45 -1.89 56.12
N ILE A 676 5.25 -0.84 56.24
CA ILE A 676 5.22 0.31 55.35
C ILE A 676 6.59 0.52 54.73
N TYR A 677 6.61 0.61 53.41
CA TYR A 677 7.74 1.01 52.60
C TYR A 677 7.39 2.32 51.93
N SER A 678 8.23 3.34 52.06
CA SER A 678 7.99 4.67 51.51
C SER A 678 9.17 5.13 50.66
N GLU A 679 8.89 5.74 49.50
CA GLU A 679 9.88 6.38 48.64
C GLU A 679 9.53 7.87 48.44
N MET A 680 10.56 8.72 48.48
CA MET A 680 10.52 10.09 48.00
C MET A 680 11.25 10.14 46.66
N LEU A 681 10.52 10.51 45.62
CA LEU A 681 11.05 10.54 44.26
C LEU A 681 10.96 11.95 43.68
N TYR A 682 11.99 12.35 42.97
CA TYR A 682 11.92 13.56 42.15
C TYR A 682 11.23 13.26 40.83
N TYR A 683 10.48 14.21 40.28
CA TYR A 683 9.85 14.04 38.96
C TYR A 683 10.84 13.60 37.87
N ASP A 684 12.01 14.25 37.82
CA ASP A 684 13.09 13.89 36.90
C ASP A 684 13.59 12.46 37.08
N ASP A 685 13.58 11.94 38.31
CA ASP A 685 14.01 10.58 38.59
C ASP A 685 12.99 9.55 38.12
N VAL A 686 11.69 9.81 38.33
CA VAL A 686 10.62 8.96 37.80
C VAL A 686 10.71 8.85 36.27
N VAL A 687 10.89 9.97 35.58
CA VAL A 687 11.08 10.00 34.12
C VAL A 687 12.34 9.22 33.72
N ALA A 688 13.46 9.43 34.41
CA ALA A 688 14.72 8.75 34.10
C ALA A 688 14.62 7.22 34.27
N ARG A 689 13.96 6.76 35.34
CA ARG A 689 13.72 5.33 35.61
C ARG A 689 12.81 4.74 34.53
N ALA A 690 11.74 5.41 34.15
CA ALA A 690 10.84 4.95 33.09
C ALA A 690 11.55 4.88 31.72
N LYS A 691 12.35 5.89 31.35
CA LYS A 691 13.18 5.88 30.13
C LYS A 691 14.15 4.70 30.10
N LYS A 692 14.79 4.36 31.23
CA LYS A 692 15.67 3.17 31.34
C LYS A 692 14.91 1.87 31.12
N ARG A 693 13.69 1.73 31.64
CA ARG A 693 12.87 0.51 31.44
C ARG A 693 12.52 0.33 29.97
N ILE A 694 12.02 1.38 29.31
CA ILE A 694 11.70 1.35 27.87
C ILE A 694 12.94 1.01 27.03
N ALA A 695 14.10 1.55 27.38
CA ALA A 695 15.35 1.28 26.67
C ALA A 695 15.73 -0.21 26.62
N VAL A 696 15.39 -0.99 27.65
CA VAL A 696 15.64 -2.44 27.67
C VAL A 696 14.78 -3.16 26.64
N TYR A 697 13.51 -2.78 26.52
CA TYR A 697 12.60 -3.34 25.51
C TYR A 697 13.00 -2.93 24.09
N GLN A 698 13.38 -1.67 23.91
CA GLN A 698 13.96 -1.13 22.66
C GLN A 698 15.18 -1.95 22.20
N GLN A 699 16.13 -2.20 23.10
CA GLN A 699 17.31 -3.01 22.79
C GLN A 699 16.97 -4.45 22.40
N LYS A 700 16.05 -5.09 23.13
CA LYS A 700 15.61 -6.47 22.82
C LYS A 700 14.91 -6.57 21.46
N LEU A 701 14.15 -5.56 21.08
CA LEU A 701 13.45 -5.50 19.79
C LEU A 701 14.27 -4.87 18.66
N LYS A 702 15.48 -4.37 18.93
CA LYS A 702 16.31 -3.60 17.99
C LYS A 702 15.58 -2.37 17.42
N ILE A 703 14.76 -1.71 18.25
CA ILE A 703 14.06 -0.46 17.93
C ILE A 703 14.85 0.67 18.61
N ASP A 704 15.35 1.66 17.86
CA ASP A 704 16.00 2.84 18.44
C ASP A 704 15.13 4.09 18.23
N LEU A 705 14.44 4.55 19.28
CA LEU A 705 13.61 5.76 19.22
C LEU A 705 14.42 7.04 19.56
N ARG A 706 15.74 6.95 19.74
CA ARG A 706 16.57 8.09 20.20
C ARG A 706 17.10 8.92 19.04
N SER A 707 16.21 9.54 18.26
CA SER A 707 16.64 10.49 17.22
C SER A 707 15.66 11.62 16.90
N GLY A 708 14.79 12.00 17.84
CA GLY A 708 14.03 13.26 17.78
C GLY A 708 14.68 14.32 18.67
N ARG A 709 15.12 15.44 18.07
CA ARG A 709 15.47 16.68 18.78
C ARG A 709 14.37 17.70 18.55
#